data_AF-A0A6H5KV16-F1
#
_entry.id   AF-A0A6H5KV16-F1
#
_cell.length_a   1.000
_cell.length_b   1.000
_cell.length_c   1.000
_cell.angle_alpha   90.00
_cell.angle_beta   90.00
_cell.angle_gamma   90.00
#
_symmetry.space_group_name_H-M   'P 1'
#
loop_
_entity.id
_entity.type
_entity.pdbx_description
1 polymer ?
#
loop_
_entity_poly.entity_id
_entity_poly.type
_entity_poly.pdbx_seq_one_letter_code
_entity_poly.pdbx_strand_id
1 'polypeptide(L)'
;MAIPTSKDEGLLEDEQAPAVAAAQDQELVAGSDVGTAALSKKKKKKKKKKSSQQHNQLAEVQLYETIKDLDTFKVTEDSVSGRCVIASRDLKAGELVLREPPFVKVVRRDCASRQCAYCCQQVTEQGKIEADVPFAVYCSRACQAQEDALRAAEASALGKLAGISAARDVDIDLLRMLLRLLITRAKALGLREPSGDSDSASRGIDEEGEGGTIGEGLFLRQQWHNLYALMHHREAMAPEWISVVRESGEDLLHTLPEWIRFDVEEVVQLACRVNVNAHGLRDDSGSNLVIGVGMFPLAAMINHACRPNCTFVYFGGNLEVRTLEPVSAGTELSVYYIDLLQSTAARRQELLTSKHFLCKCSRCENPSSMDDYLDGVCCADCGERGCLTPTPPPSAEDILAAQLAQLGEGLADESAADGSGKGKGKGKGKGKTKGGGGSTASRRENSVNPSAALGAKDGRGNGSMAGGVRGGSESVVQKMYCSACGREYPGTTVEESVARAKASWDAAMAVVRAKMFSLARKSLEKWLQDYDAGAVLPPTATKKKSVKKDRLKLHPANVMVVQTFVTLSNCCTFEEDHAASARHLRRAVSAMEAVYPPNYPELGDFHAALADVNDALLQKRGQTLPKKSRSQAVSERKQALERAATIRSVCLGKDHPATREAARALDRVTG
;
A
#
# COMPACT_ATOMS: atom_id res chain seq x y z
N MET A 1 -16.79 -5.08 0.15
CA MET A 1 -18.14 -5.49 0.61
C MET A 1 -19.14 -4.43 0.14
N ALA A 2 -20.27 -4.83 -0.43
CA ALA A 2 -21.38 -3.92 -0.75
C ALA A 2 -22.65 -4.56 -0.16
N ILE A 3 -23.22 -3.92 0.87
CA ILE A 3 -24.45 -4.38 1.53
C ILE A 3 -25.64 -3.88 0.70
N PRO A 4 -26.64 -4.72 0.36
CA PRO A 4 -27.88 -4.28 -0.24
C PRO A 4 -28.80 -3.65 0.83
N THR A 5 -29.30 -2.44 0.55
CA THR A 5 -30.30 -1.76 1.36
C THR A 5 -31.68 -2.39 1.15
N SER A 6 -32.26 -3.02 2.16
CA SER A 6 -33.70 -3.29 2.22
C SER A 6 -34.37 -2.29 3.17
N LYS A 7 -35.30 -1.52 2.62
CA LYS A 7 -36.30 -0.74 3.36
C LYS A 7 -37.23 -1.70 4.10
N ASP A 8 -37.55 -1.41 5.34
CA ASP A 8 -38.93 -1.43 5.83
C ASP A 8 -39.02 -0.67 7.17
N GLU A 9 -40.01 0.21 7.23
CA GLU A 9 -40.34 1.06 8.37
C GLU A 9 -41.15 0.26 9.41
N GLY A 10 -40.90 0.55 10.69
CA GLY A 10 -41.68 0.02 11.80
C GLY A 10 -41.37 0.78 13.08
N LEU A 11 -42.30 1.65 13.46
CA LEU A 11 -42.39 2.47 14.68
C LEU A 11 -42.18 1.66 15.98
N LEU A 12 -41.70 2.36 17.02
CA LEU A 12 -41.96 2.23 18.48
C LEU A 12 -40.74 2.83 19.22
N GLU A 13 -40.81 4.09 19.66
CA GLU A 13 -41.21 4.58 21.00
C GLU A 13 -40.12 4.50 22.09
N ASP A 14 -39.89 5.68 22.67
CA ASP A 14 -39.15 6.10 23.88
C ASP A 14 -38.53 5.04 24.79
N GLU A 15 -37.27 5.26 25.18
CA GLU A 15 -36.91 5.21 26.61
C GLU A 15 -35.67 6.05 26.95
N GLN A 16 -35.79 6.73 28.08
CA GLN A 16 -34.93 7.78 28.64
C GLN A 16 -33.62 7.22 29.21
N ALA A 17 -32.51 7.92 28.98
CA ALA A 17 -31.26 7.73 29.73
C ALA A 17 -31.03 8.92 30.69
N PRO A 18 -30.79 8.69 31.99
CA PRO A 18 -30.36 9.74 32.90
C PRO A 18 -28.82 9.85 32.96
N ALA A 19 -28.38 11.07 33.24
CA ALA A 19 -27.00 11.49 33.43
C ALA A 19 -26.49 11.31 34.89
N VAL A 20 -25.25 11.74 35.10
CA VAL A 20 -24.55 12.07 36.38
C VAL A 20 -23.97 10.83 37.09
N ALA A 21 -22.71 10.75 37.57
CA ALA A 21 -21.93 11.76 38.28
C ALA A 21 -20.40 11.51 38.23
N ALA A 22 -19.66 12.60 38.35
CA ALA A 22 -18.25 12.66 38.71
C ALA A 22 -18.04 12.37 40.22
N ALA A 23 -16.89 11.83 40.57
CA ALA A 23 -16.36 11.88 41.94
C ALA A 23 -14.83 12.04 41.90
N GLN A 24 -14.37 13.15 42.48
CA GLN A 24 -13.01 13.40 42.94
C GLN A 24 -12.84 12.84 44.35
N ASP A 25 -11.59 12.55 44.72
CA ASP A 25 -10.95 12.50 46.05
C ASP A 25 -9.92 11.35 46.05
N GLN A 26 -8.76 11.38 46.72
CA GLN A 26 -7.96 12.40 47.41
C GLN A 26 -6.58 11.75 47.64
N GLU A 27 -5.56 12.59 47.82
CA GLU A 27 -4.16 12.28 48.12
C GLU A 27 -3.95 11.40 49.37
N LEU A 28 -2.78 10.75 49.47
CA LEU A 28 -2.01 10.58 50.72
C LEU A 28 -0.53 10.18 50.45
N VAL A 29 0.35 11.19 50.47
CA VAL A 29 1.64 11.36 51.18
C VAL A 29 2.62 10.18 51.38
N ALA A 30 3.88 10.39 50.92
CA ALA A 30 5.19 10.28 51.62
C ALA A 30 6.30 10.00 50.57
N GLY A 31 7.51 10.55 50.56
CA GLY A 31 8.30 11.35 51.50
C GLY A 31 9.76 11.32 51.00
N SER A 32 10.31 12.50 50.70
CA SER A 32 11.72 12.97 50.79
C SER A 32 12.92 12.01 50.65
N ASP A 33 13.90 12.34 49.78
CA ASP A 33 15.19 12.86 50.27
C ASP A 33 16.08 13.54 49.20
N VAL A 34 16.85 14.53 49.66
CA VAL A 34 17.69 15.49 48.93
C VAL A 34 19.16 15.09 49.05
N GLY A 35 19.95 15.23 47.98
CA GLY A 35 21.41 15.06 48.02
C GLY A 35 22.13 15.91 46.97
N THR A 36 22.85 16.92 47.44
CA THR A 36 23.48 18.03 46.70
C THR A 36 24.93 17.79 46.24
N ALA A 37 25.30 18.50 45.16
CA ALA A 37 26.60 19.16 44.87
C ALA A 37 27.83 18.35 44.42
N ALA A 38 28.45 18.73 43.28
CA ALA A 38 29.61 19.66 43.24
C ALA A 38 30.33 19.72 41.87
N LEU A 39 30.36 20.94 41.32
CA LEU A 39 31.39 21.67 40.54
C LEU A 39 32.69 20.95 40.09
N SER A 40 33.12 21.16 38.83
CA SER A 40 34.38 21.91 38.56
C SER A 40 34.72 22.22 37.08
N LYS A 41 35.04 23.52 36.88
CA LYS A 41 36.14 24.12 36.10
C LYS A 41 36.12 24.21 34.55
N LYS A 42 35.92 25.47 34.14
CA LYS A 42 36.30 26.16 32.88
C LYS A 42 37.73 25.85 32.38
N LYS A 43 37.88 25.73 31.05
CA LYS A 43 39.06 26.18 30.29
C LYS A 43 38.64 26.83 28.96
N LYS A 44 38.95 28.13 28.81
CA LYS A 44 38.90 28.88 27.53
C LYS A 44 40.10 28.49 26.65
N LYS A 45 39.90 28.26 25.34
CA LYS A 45 40.92 28.53 24.32
C LYS A 45 40.30 28.91 22.97
N LYS A 46 41.06 29.76 22.27
CA LYS A 46 40.75 30.66 21.15
C LYS A 46 40.23 30.01 19.85
N LYS A 47 39.33 30.76 19.17
CA LYS A 47 38.92 30.64 17.75
C LYS A 47 40.12 30.67 16.78
N LYS A 48 40.09 29.81 15.76
CA LYS A 48 40.59 30.12 14.40
C LYS A 48 39.73 29.38 13.36
N LYS A 49 39.19 30.15 12.40
CA LYS A 49 38.29 29.74 11.30
C LYS A 49 39.03 28.90 10.24
N LYS A 50 38.38 27.82 9.77
CA LYS A 50 38.48 27.20 8.42
C LYS A 50 37.16 26.44 8.19
N SER A 51 36.22 27.06 7.50
CA SER A 51 35.88 26.88 6.07
C SER A 51 35.04 25.62 5.80
N SER A 52 33.74 25.86 5.57
CA SER A 52 32.89 25.20 4.56
C SER A 52 32.95 23.68 4.45
N GLN A 53 32.42 22.96 5.44
CA GLN A 53 31.88 21.58 5.26
C GLN A 53 31.04 21.07 6.45
N GLN A 54 30.55 21.96 7.33
CA GLN A 54 29.95 21.58 8.63
C GLN A 54 28.46 21.95 8.79
N HIS A 55 27.75 22.25 7.71
CA HIS A 55 26.33 22.61 7.78
C HIS A 55 25.34 21.43 7.61
N ASN A 56 25.82 20.20 7.40
CA ASN A 56 24.94 19.03 7.26
C ASN A 56 24.89 18.08 8.47
N GLN A 57 25.84 18.16 9.42
CA GLN A 57 25.87 17.22 10.55
C GLN A 57 25.10 17.69 11.79
N LEU A 58 24.84 19.00 11.95
CA LEU A 58 24.13 19.53 13.12
C LEU A 58 22.60 19.38 13.02
N ALA A 59 22.05 19.20 11.80
CA ALA A 59 20.63 18.94 11.59
C ALA A 59 20.28 17.45 11.74
N GLU A 60 21.21 16.54 11.42
CA GLU A 60 21.06 15.11 11.68
C GLU A 60 21.01 14.84 13.19
N VAL A 61 21.88 15.47 13.99
CA VAL A 61 22.01 15.19 15.43
C VAL A 61 20.72 15.47 16.24
N GLN A 62 19.88 16.43 15.84
CA GLN A 62 18.64 16.79 16.57
C GLN A 62 17.45 15.85 16.28
N LEU A 63 17.50 15.05 15.21
CA LEU A 63 16.48 14.03 14.93
C LEU A 63 16.54 12.86 15.92
N TYR A 64 17.76 12.54 16.37
CA TYR A 64 18.05 11.30 17.09
C TYR A 64 17.75 11.35 18.58
N GLU A 65 17.78 12.51 19.25
CA GLU A 65 17.62 12.55 20.72
C GLU A 65 16.19 12.32 21.21
N THR A 66 15.16 12.63 20.41
CA THR A 66 13.75 12.56 20.85
C THR A 66 13.10 11.18 20.58
N ILE A 67 13.65 10.38 19.67
CA ILE A 67 13.17 9.01 19.34
C ILE A 67 14.03 7.93 20.04
N LYS A 68 15.22 8.28 20.54
CA LYS A 68 16.16 7.34 21.17
C LYS A 68 15.62 6.63 22.42
N ASP A 69 14.58 7.18 23.03
CA ASP A 69 14.04 6.72 24.32
C ASP A 69 12.61 6.19 24.22
N LEU A 70 12.12 5.84 23.01
CA LEU A 70 10.91 5.03 22.93
C LEU A 70 11.24 3.63 23.47
N ASP A 71 10.56 3.25 24.55
CA ASP A 71 10.82 2.01 25.28
C ASP A 71 10.73 0.76 24.40
N THR A 72 10.07 0.84 23.24
CA THR A 72 9.86 -0.27 22.30
C THR A 72 10.84 -0.31 21.13
N PHE A 73 11.40 0.83 20.68
CA PHE A 73 12.31 0.87 19.54
C PHE A 73 13.29 2.03 19.58
N LYS A 74 14.38 1.88 18.83
CA LYS A 74 15.34 2.96 18.55
C LYS A 74 15.73 2.95 17.07
N VAL A 75 16.09 4.11 16.56
CA VAL A 75 16.62 4.26 15.19
C VAL A 75 18.14 4.05 15.22
N THR A 76 18.63 3.24 14.29
CA THR A 76 20.05 2.98 14.02
C THR A 76 20.33 3.19 12.53
N GLU A 77 21.59 3.04 12.13
CA GLU A 77 22.00 3.05 10.73
C GLU A 77 22.85 1.83 10.43
N ASP A 78 22.66 1.25 9.26
CA ASP A 78 23.45 0.17 8.69
C ASP A 78 23.98 0.58 7.31
N SER A 79 25.10 -0.02 6.88
CA SER A 79 25.78 0.38 5.64
C SER A 79 25.05 -0.02 4.34
N VAL A 80 24.04 -0.89 4.43
CA VAL A 80 23.34 -1.48 3.28
C VAL A 80 21.93 -0.92 3.12
N SER A 81 21.14 -0.90 4.20
CA SER A 81 19.74 -0.43 4.17
C SER A 81 19.61 1.03 4.62
N GLY A 82 20.70 1.63 5.11
CA GLY A 82 20.72 2.99 5.62
C GLY A 82 20.07 3.04 7.01
N ARG A 83 19.09 3.91 7.20
CA ARG A 83 18.40 3.99 8.50
C ARG A 83 17.56 2.74 8.73
N CYS A 84 17.65 2.20 9.94
CA CYS A 84 16.90 1.03 10.38
C CYS A 84 16.24 1.30 11.74
N VAL A 85 15.11 0.66 11.99
CA VAL A 85 14.44 0.68 13.30
C VAL A 85 14.68 -0.66 13.97
N ILE A 86 15.21 -0.67 15.19
CA ILE A 86 15.48 -1.91 15.94
C ILE A 86 14.74 -1.90 17.28
N ALA A 87 14.38 -3.09 17.76
CA ALA A 87 13.79 -3.25 19.09
C ALA A 87 14.77 -2.77 20.17
N SER A 88 14.34 -1.92 21.09
CA SER A 88 15.15 -1.45 22.22
C SER A 88 15.22 -2.48 23.35
N ARG A 89 14.19 -3.33 23.47
CA ARG A 89 14.06 -4.44 24.42
C ARG A 89 13.35 -5.63 23.77
N ASP A 90 13.19 -6.72 24.50
CA ASP A 90 12.35 -7.83 24.05
C ASP A 90 10.88 -7.41 23.96
N LEU A 91 10.24 -7.72 22.84
CA LEU A 91 8.84 -7.44 22.53
C LEU A 91 8.06 -8.74 22.40
N LYS A 92 6.84 -8.78 22.91
CA LYS A 92 5.93 -9.92 22.80
C LYS A 92 5.16 -9.87 21.48
N ALA A 93 4.72 -11.02 20.96
CA ALA A 93 3.80 -11.04 19.84
C ALA A 93 2.53 -10.20 20.12
N GLY A 94 2.15 -9.37 19.16
CA GLY A 94 1.00 -8.46 19.23
C GLY A 94 1.23 -7.17 20.03
N GLU A 95 2.44 -6.96 20.55
CA GLU A 95 2.79 -5.74 21.28
C GLU A 95 2.77 -4.51 20.36
N LEU A 96 2.24 -3.40 20.88
CA LEU A 96 2.21 -2.11 20.20
C LEU A 96 3.60 -1.49 20.24
N VAL A 97 4.23 -1.34 19.07
CA VAL A 97 5.55 -0.71 18.92
C VAL A 97 5.41 0.80 18.88
N LEU A 98 4.51 1.29 18.03
CA LEU A 98 4.30 2.71 17.76
C LEU A 98 2.83 2.93 17.43
N ARG A 99 2.26 4.04 17.89
CA ARG A 99 1.02 4.61 17.37
C ARG A 99 1.31 6.03 16.93
N GLU A 100 1.07 6.32 15.66
CA GLU A 100 1.35 7.62 15.05
C GLU A 100 0.10 8.20 14.39
N PRO A 101 -0.35 9.40 14.79
CA PRO A 101 -1.36 10.13 14.02
C PRO A 101 -0.73 10.67 12.72
N PRO A 102 -1.51 10.83 11.65
CA PRO A 102 -0.98 11.36 10.39
C PRO A 102 -0.49 12.79 10.59
N PHE A 103 0.75 13.05 10.20
CA PHE A 103 1.33 14.40 10.23
C PHE A 103 0.58 15.34 9.28
N VAL A 104 0.29 14.84 8.08
CA VAL A 104 -0.59 15.44 7.10
C VAL A 104 -1.43 14.33 6.49
N LYS A 105 -2.70 14.61 6.21
CA LYS A 105 -3.59 13.69 5.47
C LYS A 105 -4.54 14.40 4.54
N VAL A 106 -5.01 13.66 3.55
CA VAL A 106 -6.16 14.02 2.71
C VAL A 106 -7.10 12.83 2.60
N VAL A 107 -8.41 13.06 2.66
CA VAL A 107 -9.43 12.09 2.23
C VAL A 107 -9.43 12.09 0.71
N ARG A 108 -9.40 10.92 0.07
CA ARG A 108 -9.38 10.80 -1.40
C ARG A 108 -10.57 11.51 -2.04
N ARG A 109 -10.38 12.08 -3.23
CA ARG A 109 -11.44 12.79 -3.97
C ARG A 109 -12.74 12.00 -4.09
N ASP A 110 -12.67 10.70 -4.38
CA ASP A 110 -13.83 9.81 -4.56
C ASP A 110 -14.52 9.40 -3.26
N CYS A 111 -13.91 9.71 -2.12
CA CYS A 111 -14.43 9.47 -0.77
C CYS A 111 -14.83 10.76 -0.05
N ALA A 112 -14.39 11.92 -0.53
CA ALA A 112 -14.51 13.21 0.15
C ALA A 112 -15.94 13.66 0.46
N SER A 113 -16.94 13.19 -0.29
CA SER A 113 -18.35 13.49 -0.01
C SER A 113 -19.00 12.61 1.07
N ARG A 114 -18.34 11.51 1.44
CA ARG A 114 -18.88 10.45 2.33
C ARG A 114 -18.02 10.20 3.56
N GLN A 115 -16.85 10.81 3.65
CA GLN A 115 -15.91 10.64 4.77
C GLN A 115 -15.61 11.99 5.39
N CYS A 116 -15.61 12.06 6.72
CA CYS A 116 -15.26 13.28 7.44
C CYS A 116 -13.79 13.65 7.15
N ALA A 117 -13.54 14.90 6.77
CA ALA A 117 -12.19 15.39 6.45
C ALA A 117 -11.24 15.30 7.65
N TYR A 118 -11.75 15.51 8.87
CA TYR A 118 -10.97 15.46 10.09
C TYR A 118 -10.80 14.04 10.65
N CYS A 119 -11.89 13.34 11.01
CA CYS A 119 -11.77 12.04 11.69
C CYS A 119 -11.78 10.83 10.73
N CYS A 120 -11.99 11.06 9.43
CA CYS A 120 -12.04 10.03 8.39
C CYS A 120 -13.15 8.97 8.57
N GLN A 121 -14.09 9.19 9.50
CA GLN A 121 -15.25 8.34 9.69
C GLN A 121 -16.34 8.66 8.67
N GLN A 122 -17.15 7.65 8.33
CA GLN A 122 -18.23 7.81 7.36
C GLN A 122 -19.25 8.81 7.90
N VAL A 123 -19.62 9.79 7.07
CA VAL A 123 -20.68 10.74 7.40
C VAL A 123 -22.04 10.18 6.98
N THR A 124 -23.04 10.35 7.84
CA THR A 124 -24.44 10.06 7.53
C THR A 124 -25.09 11.27 6.87
N GLU A 125 -26.04 11.05 5.95
CA GLU A 125 -26.74 12.15 5.27
C GLU A 125 -27.46 13.11 6.25
N GLN A 126 -27.96 12.59 7.37
CA GLN A 126 -28.70 13.37 8.37
C GLN A 126 -27.79 14.22 9.29
N GLY A 127 -26.49 13.90 9.37
CA GLY A 127 -25.51 14.58 10.25
C GLY A 127 -24.36 15.26 9.48
N LYS A 128 -24.43 15.28 8.15
CA LYS A 128 -23.38 15.82 7.29
C LYS A 128 -23.35 17.35 7.34
N ILE A 129 -22.19 17.89 7.67
CA ILE A 129 -21.91 19.33 7.58
C ILE A 129 -21.04 19.56 6.36
N GLU A 130 -21.60 20.23 5.34
CA GLU A 130 -20.86 20.66 4.16
C GLU A 130 -19.90 21.80 4.52
N ALA A 131 -18.67 21.74 4.00
CA ALA A 131 -17.73 22.85 4.10
C ALA A 131 -18.00 23.90 3.01
N ASP A 132 -17.51 25.12 3.23
CA ASP A 132 -17.43 26.19 2.24
C ASP A 132 -16.30 26.01 1.22
N VAL A 133 -15.47 24.96 1.39
CA VAL A 133 -14.38 24.60 0.49
C VAL A 133 -14.60 23.21 -0.14
N PRO A 134 -14.05 22.95 -1.34
CA PRO A 134 -14.10 21.62 -1.94
C PRO A 134 -13.42 20.54 -1.08
N PHE A 135 -13.85 19.29 -1.28
CA PHE A 135 -13.26 18.07 -0.69
C PHE A 135 -13.33 17.96 0.84
N ALA A 136 -14.21 18.72 1.50
CA ALA A 136 -14.37 18.67 2.95
C ALA A 136 -15.85 18.56 3.35
N VAL A 137 -16.14 17.54 4.16
CA VAL A 137 -17.41 17.35 4.87
C VAL A 137 -17.09 16.92 6.30
N TYR A 138 -17.99 17.18 7.25
CA TYR A 138 -17.75 16.87 8.67
C TYR A 138 -18.93 16.11 9.28
N CYS A 139 -18.63 15.22 10.23
CA CYS A 139 -19.65 14.50 11.00
C CYS A 139 -20.19 15.33 12.18
N SER A 140 -19.50 16.41 12.57
CA SER A 140 -19.87 17.26 13.70
C SER A 140 -19.21 18.63 13.62
N ARG A 141 -19.79 19.62 14.31
CA ARG A 141 -19.18 20.96 14.47
C ARG A 141 -17.85 20.89 15.21
N ALA A 142 -17.68 19.93 16.11
CA ALA A 142 -16.41 19.68 16.78
C ALA A 142 -15.32 19.30 15.75
N CYS A 143 -15.60 18.35 14.85
CA CYS A 143 -14.65 17.97 13.80
C CYS A 143 -14.35 19.12 12.82
N GLN A 144 -15.35 19.92 12.47
CA GLN A 144 -15.15 21.12 11.64
C GLN A 144 -14.20 22.12 12.32
N ALA A 145 -14.41 22.39 13.61
CA ALA A 145 -13.58 23.32 14.38
C ALA A 145 -12.11 22.90 14.45
N GLN A 146 -11.82 21.58 14.44
CA GLN A 146 -10.44 21.08 14.43
C GLN A 146 -9.69 21.38 13.13
N GLU A 147 -10.39 21.57 12.01
CA GLU A 147 -9.76 21.89 10.71
C GLU A 147 -9.90 23.36 10.30
N ASP A 148 -10.55 24.24 11.07
CA ASP A 148 -10.83 25.63 10.67
C ASP A 148 -9.56 26.42 10.31
N ALA A 149 -8.51 26.32 11.12
CA ALA A 149 -7.24 27.02 10.86
C ALA A 149 -6.49 26.46 9.64
N LEU A 150 -6.67 25.18 9.31
CA LEU A 150 -6.10 24.59 8.09
C LEU A 150 -6.94 24.99 6.87
N ARG A 151 -8.26 24.87 6.97
CA ARG A 151 -9.22 25.23 5.93
C ARG A 151 -9.09 26.69 5.50
N ALA A 152 -8.95 27.62 6.45
CA ALA A 152 -8.72 29.02 6.16
C ALA A 152 -7.44 29.24 5.34
N ALA A 153 -6.35 28.54 5.70
CA ALA A 153 -5.09 28.61 4.96
C ALA A 153 -5.14 27.94 3.57
N GLU A 154 -5.98 26.92 3.40
CA GLU A 154 -6.17 26.18 2.13
C GLU A 154 -7.15 26.88 1.17
N ALA A 155 -8.02 27.77 1.66
CA ALA A 155 -9.18 28.28 0.93
C ALA A 155 -8.82 28.98 -0.40
N SER A 156 -7.71 29.71 -0.44
CA SER A 156 -7.25 30.44 -1.65
C SER A 156 -6.73 29.52 -2.77
N ALA A 157 -6.35 28.29 -2.42
CA ALA A 157 -5.76 27.31 -3.31
C ALA A 157 -6.74 26.20 -3.73
N LEU A 158 -7.56 25.68 -2.80
CA LEU A 158 -8.41 24.49 -3.04
C LEU A 158 -9.30 24.58 -4.27
N GLY A 159 -9.93 25.75 -4.50
CA GLY A 159 -10.80 25.98 -5.65
C GLY A 159 -10.07 25.93 -7.01
N LYS A 160 -8.74 26.12 -7.02
CA LYS A 160 -7.92 26.16 -8.24
C LYS A 160 -7.27 24.81 -8.56
N LEU A 161 -7.15 23.90 -7.58
CA LEU A 161 -6.44 22.63 -7.74
C LEU A 161 -7.03 21.74 -8.85
N ALA A 162 -8.35 21.76 -9.03
CA ALA A 162 -9.00 21.00 -10.10
C ALA A 162 -8.55 21.47 -11.50
N GLY A 163 -8.32 22.78 -11.67
CA GLY A 163 -7.80 23.36 -12.90
C GLY A 163 -6.34 22.96 -13.15
N ILE A 164 -5.49 23.01 -12.12
CA ILE A 164 -4.08 22.60 -12.21
C ILE A 164 -3.97 21.11 -12.55
N SER A 165 -4.72 20.27 -11.82
CA SER A 165 -4.77 18.82 -12.04
C SER A 165 -5.17 18.47 -13.47
N ALA A 166 -6.22 19.10 -14.00
CA ALA A 166 -6.67 18.85 -15.36
C ALA A 166 -5.70 19.38 -16.44
N ALA A 167 -5.07 20.53 -16.21
CA ALA A 167 -4.16 21.15 -17.18
C ALA A 167 -2.83 20.41 -17.32
N ARG A 168 -2.32 19.85 -16.22
CA ARG A 168 -1.00 19.21 -16.15
C ARG A 168 -1.04 17.67 -16.09
N ASP A 169 -2.24 17.09 -16.02
CA ASP A 169 -2.45 15.65 -15.77
C ASP A 169 -1.73 15.15 -14.50
N VAL A 170 -1.85 15.94 -13.42
CA VAL A 170 -1.30 15.61 -12.10
C VAL A 170 -2.41 15.15 -11.16
N ASP A 171 -2.10 14.20 -10.28
CA ASP A 171 -3.03 13.73 -9.26
C ASP A 171 -3.44 14.88 -8.32
N ILE A 172 -4.74 15.13 -8.23
CA ILE A 172 -5.31 16.18 -7.38
C ILE A 172 -5.10 15.90 -5.88
N ASP A 173 -5.09 14.63 -5.46
CA ASP A 173 -4.85 14.28 -4.06
C ASP A 173 -3.36 14.46 -3.71
N LEU A 174 -2.44 14.29 -4.66
CA LEU A 174 -1.03 14.70 -4.51
C LEU A 174 -0.92 16.23 -4.34
N LEU A 175 -1.59 17.03 -5.16
CA LEU A 175 -1.59 18.49 -5.00
C LEU A 175 -2.13 18.93 -3.64
N ARG A 176 -3.19 18.27 -3.15
CA ARG A 176 -3.74 18.54 -1.82
C ARG A 176 -2.79 18.15 -0.69
N MET A 177 -2.07 17.03 -0.83
CA MET A 177 -1.01 16.64 0.11
C MET A 177 0.11 17.70 0.13
N LEU A 178 0.57 18.15 -1.04
CA LEU A 178 1.59 19.19 -1.17
C LEU A 178 1.14 20.51 -0.55
N LEU A 179 -0.09 20.94 -0.83
CA LEU A 179 -0.70 22.14 -0.21
C LEU A 179 -0.63 22.07 1.32
N ARG A 180 -1.11 20.97 1.91
CA ARG A 180 -1.08 20.78 3.37
C ARG A 180 0.34 20.73 3.93
N LEU A 181 1.28 20.09 3.23
CA LEU A 181 2.69 20.06 3.61
C LEU A 181 3.32 21.45 3.60
N LEU A 182 3.08 22.26 2.57
CA LEU A 182 3.62 23.62 2.47
C LEU A 182 3.03 24.55 3.55
N ILE A 183 1.73 24.44 3.84
CA ILE A 183 1.11 25.18 4.95
C ILE A 183 1.73 24.75 6.29
N THR A 184 1.89 23.44 6.49
CA THR A 184 2.49 22.89 7.72
C THR A 184 3.96 23.31 7.86
N ARG A 185 4.70 23.39 6.75
CA ARG A 185 6.07 23.91 6.70
C ARG A 185 6.13 25.36 7.15
N ALA A 186 5.28 26.21 6.59
CA ALA A 186 5.23 27.61 6.94
C ALA A 186 4.96 27.79 8.45
N LYS A 187 4.00 27.03 9.00
CA LYS A 187 3.72 27.00 10.45
C LYS A 187 4.92 26.52 11.28
N ALA A 188 5.61 25.45 10.86
CA ALA A 188 6.80 24.95 11.56
C ALA A 188 7.96 25.96 11.57
N LEU A 189 8.09 26.78 10.52
CA LEU A 189 9.03 27.90 10.46
C LEU A 189 8.59 29.12 11.29
N GLY A 190 7.36 29.12 11.82
CA GLY A 190 6.79 30.25 12.53
C GLY A 190 6.31 31.37 11.61
N LEU A 191 6.16 31.12 10.30
CA LEU A 191 5.57 32.08 9.38
C LEU A 191 4.07 32.23 9.70
N ARG A 192 3.60 33.48 9.74
CA ARG A 192 2.21 33.81 10.04
C ARG A 192 1.67 34.74 8.97
N GLU A 193 0.36 34.68 8.78
CA GLU A 193 -0.35 35.68 8.01
C GLU A 193 -0.16 37.06 8.66
N PRO A 194 0.18 38.12 7.90
CA PRO A 194 0.28 39.45 8.46
C PRO A 194 -1.09 39.86 9.02
N SER A 195 -1.19 40.05 10.34
CA SER A 195 -2.35 40.70 10.93
C SER A 195 -2.46 42.11 10.37
N GLY A 196 -3.63 42.51 9.90
CA GLY A 196 -3.90 43.84 9.32
C GLY A 196 -3.67 45.03 10.27
N ASP A 197 -3.16 44.79 11.49
CA ASP A 197 -2.71 45.82 12.41
C ASP A 197 -1.23 46.14 12.13
N SER A 198 -1.02 47.25 11.44
CA SER A 198 0.29 47.87 11.23
C SER A 198 0.89 48.34 12.55
N ASP A 199 1.84 47.59 13.11
CA ASP A 199 3.15 48.09 13.58
C ASP A 199 3.86 47.02 14.42
N SER A 200 4.73 46.23 13.77
CA SER A 200 6.00 45.75 14.35
C SER A 200 6.76 44.92 13.30
N ALA A 201 7.23 45.59 12.26
CA ALA A 201 8.29 45.04 11.44
C ALA A 201 9.63 45.15 12.18
N SER A 202 9.96 44.15 13.01
CA SER A 202 11.36 43.89 13.40
C SER A 202 11.56 42.48 13.92
N ARG A 203 12.32 41.70 13.14
CA ARG A 203 13.19 40.56 13.53
C ARG A 203 13.22 40.23 15.03
N GLY A 204 12.65 39.07 15.37
CA GLY A 204 12.94 38.32 16.58
C GLY A 204 12.67 36.83 16.30
N ILE A 205 13.65 35.97 16.58
CA ILE A 205 13.32 34.60 16.95
C ILE A 205 12.73 34.78 18.34
N ASP A 206 11.40 34.87 18.43
CA ASP A 206 10.73 34.90 19.71
C ASP A 206 10.82 33.49 20.30
N GLU A 207 11.88 33.27 21.09
CA GLU A 207 11.70 32.55 22.35
C GLU A 207 10.66 33.35 23.15
N GLU A 208 9.63 32.67 23.66
CA GLU A 208 8.65 33.21 24.61
C GLU A 208 7.54 34.11 24.02
N GLY A 209 6.75 33.55 23.10
CA GLY A 209 5.42 34.09 22.76
C GLY A 209 4.32 33.47 23.65
N GLU A 210 3.89 34.18 24.68
CA GLU A 210 2.73 33.85 25.52
C GLU A 210 1.44 33.77 24.67
N GLY A 211 0.91 32.56 24.46
CA GLY A 211 -0.40 32.34 23.85
C GLY A 211 -0.49 31.12 22.92
N GLY A 212 0.64 30.59 22.46
CA GLY A 212 0.74 29.26 21.86
C GLY A 212 1.69 28.43 22.72
N THR A 213 1.29 27.22 23.13
CA THR A 213 2.18 26.40 23.97
C THR A 213 3.53 26.23 23.28
N ILE A 214 4.62 26.58 23.95
CA ILE A 214 6.01 26.42 23.45
C ILE A 214 6.24 24.99 22.91
N GLY A 215 5.49 24.01 23.42
CA GLY A 215 5.48 22.63 22.96
C GLY A 215 4.93 22.38 21.55
N GLU A 216 3.93 23.14 21.07
CA GLU A 216 3.30 22.87 19.77
C GLU A 216 4.21 23.26 18.59
N GLY A 217 4.88 24.41 18.67
CA GLY A 217 5.86 24.83 17.68
C GLY A 217 7.10 23.92 17.65
N LEU A 218 7.55 23.45 18.82
CA LEU A 218 8.66 22.50 18.93
C LEU A 218 8.27 21.13 18.35
N PHE A 219 7.07 20.64 18.65
CA PHE A 219 6.55 19.38 18.12
C PHE A 219 6.41 19.40 16.60
N LEU A 220 5.81 20.45 16.03
CA LEU A 220 5.69 20.63 14.58
C LEU A 220 7.05 20.69 13.89
N ARG A 221 8.03 21.38 14.49
CA ARG A 221 9.41 21.39 13.99
C ARG A 221 10.00 20.00 14.01
N GLN A 222 9.88 19.24 15.09
CA GLN A 222 10.42 17.88 15.18
C GLN A 222 9.80 16.95 14.12
N GLN A 223 8.48 16.97 13.98
CA GLN A 223 7.79 16.14 12.99
C GLN A 223 8.15 16.53 11.55
N TRP A 224 8.34 17.83 11.29
CA TRP A 224 8.87 18.29 10.00
C TRP A 224 10.27 17.73 9.73
N HIS A 225 11.17 17.72 10.72
CA HIS A 225 12.49 17.12 10.55
C HIS A 225 12.39 15.61 10.25
N ASN A 226 11.52 14.87 10.92
CA ASN A 226 11.26 13.45 10.63
C ASN A 226 10.79 13.25 9.19
N LEU A 227 9.82 14.04 8.73
CA LEU A 227 9.30 13.95 7.37
C LEU A 227 10.38 14.29 6.35
N TYR A 228 11.12 15.38 6.57
CA TYR A 228 12.15 15.83 5.65
C TYR A 228 13.37 14.89 5.64
N ALA A 229 13.57 14.10 6.70
CA ALA A 229 14.59 13.08 6.73
C ALA A 229 14.23 11.82 5.92
N LEU A 230 12.96 11.57 5.55
CA LEU A 230 12.54 10.35 4.84
C LEU A 230 13.32 10.09 3.54
N MET A 231 13.22 8.91 2.95
CA MET A 231 13.84 8.67 1.64
C MET A 231 12.96 9.26 0.53
N HIS A 232 13.52 9.87 -0.52
CA HIS A 232 12.71 10.43 -1.62
C HIS A 232 12.99 9.80 -3.00
N HIS A 233 14.13 9.14 -3.20
CA HIS A 233 14.51 8.52 -4.49
C HIS A 233 14.27 9.39 -5.73
N ARG A 234 14.63 10.68 -5.66
CA ARG A 234 14.29 11.66 -6.72
C ARG A 234 14.98 11.27 -8.02
N GLU A 235 16.20 10.79 -7.90
CA GLU A 235 17.06 10.26 -8.94
C GLU A 235 16.48 9.03 -9.65
N ALA A 236 15.53 8.32 -9.04
CA ALA A 236 14.88 7.15 -9.62
C ALA A 236 13.47 7.45 -10.17
N MET A 237 12.97 8.68 -10.01
CA MET A 237 11.68 9.10 -10.55
C MET A 237 11.78 9.35 -12.06
N ALA A 238 10.71 9.06 -12.79
CA ALA A 238 10.63 9.34 -14.22
C ALA A 238 10.82 10.84 -14.50
N PRO A 239 11.70 11.25 -15.43
CA PRO A 239 11.96 12.66 -15.74
C PRO A 239 10.69 13.44 -16.12
N GLU A 240 9.78 12.80 -16.86
CA GLU A 240 8.51 13.39 -17.29
C GLU A 240 7.61 13.70 -16.10
N TRP A 241 7.56 12.77 -15.13
CA TRP A 241 6.80 12.97 -13.90
C TRP A 241 7.37 14.12 -13.07
N ILE A 242 8.70 14.22 -12.96
CA ILE A 242 9.37 15.34 -12.28
C ILE A 242 9.03 16.69 -12.96
N SER A 243 8.99 16.74 -14.29
CA SER A 243 8.59 17.96 -15.03
C SER A 243 7.16 18.36 -14.72
N VAL A 244 6.22 17.41 -14.80
CA VAL A 244 4.79 17.64 -14.51
C VAL A 244 4.60 18.14 -13.08
N VAL A 245 5.26 17.51 -12.10
CA VAL A 245 5.21 17.92 -10.69
C VAL A 245 5.80 19.32 -10.49
N ARG A 246 6.91 19.64 -11.14
CA ARG A 246 7.54 20.96 -11.05
C ARG A 246 6.62 22.06 -11.56
N GLU A 247 6.11 21.91 -12.78
CA GLU A 247 5.19 22.88 -13.39
C GLU A 247 3.90 23.04 -12.57
N SER A 248 3.34 21.92 -12.09
CA SER A 248 2.17 21.95 -11.21
C SER A 248 2.48 22.58 -9.86
N GLY A 249 3.71 22.43 -9.37
CA GLY A 249 4.22 23.06 -8.16
C GLY A 249 4.35 24.57 -8.29
N GLU A 250 4.83 25.07 -9.43
CA GLU A 250 4.84 26.51 -9.74
C GLU A 250 3.42 27.07 -9.75
N ASP A 251 2.52 26.39 -10.46
CA ASP A 251 1.10 26.78 -10.50
C ASP A 251 0.48 26.77 -9.08
N LEU A 252 0.77 25.76 -8.27
CA LEU A 252 0.31 25.67 -6.88
C LEU A 252 0.86 26.81 -6.02
N LEU A 253 2.16 27.10 -6.09
CA LEU A 253 2.80 28.17 -5.33
C LEU A 253 2.19 29.54 -5.66
N HIS A 254 1.79 29.79 -6.92
CA HIS A 254 1.07 31.01 -7.31
C HIS A 254 -0.34 31.13 -6.71
N THR A 255 -0.91 30.03 -6.21
CA THR A 255 -2.23 30.06 -5.54
C THR A 255 -2.15 30.38 -4.05
N LEU A 256 -0.97 30.22 -3.44
CA LEU A 256 -0.77 30.37 -2.00
C LEU A 256 -0.73 31.84 -1.57
N PRO A 257 -1.08 32.14 -0.31
CA PRO A 257 -0.88 33.47 0.28
C PRO A 257 0.60 33.93 0.20
N GLU A 258 0.83 35.25 0.13
CA GLU A 258 2.19 35.81 -0.02
C GLU A 258 3.18 35.43 1.09
N TRP A 259 2.69 35.10 2.28
CA TRP A 259 3.52 34.69 3.41
C TRP A 259 3.96 33.23 3.35
N ILE A 260 3.41 32.44 2.41
CA ILE A 260 3.80 31.06 2.12
C ILE A 260 4.56 31.04 0.80
N ARG A 261 5.87 31.33 0.85
CA ARG A 261 6.75 31.32 -0.33
C ARG A 261 7.87 30.31 -0.16
N PHE A 262 7.86 29.31 -1.05
CA PHE A 262 8.86 28.26 -1.13
C PHE A 262 9.38 28.12 -2.56
N ASP A 263 10.54 27.50 -2.71
CA ASP A 263 11.09 27.16 -4.02
C ASP A 263 10.32 25.94 -4.59
N VAL A 264 10.11 25.92 -5.91
CA VAL A 264 9.50 24.77 -6.59
C VAL A 264 10.29 23.48 -6.35
N GLU A 265 11.61 23.55 -6.17
CA GLU A 265 12.41 22.37 -5.85
C GLU A 265 12.02 21.76 -4.49
N GLU A 266 11.58 22.55 -3.51
CA GLU A 266 11.02 22.03 -2.26
C GLU A 266 9.72 21.25 -2.53
N VAL A 267 8.87 21.75 -3.43
CA VAL A 267 7.64 21.05 -3.86
C VAL A 267 7.97 19.72 -4.53
N VAL A 268 8.94 19.69 -5.44
CA VAL A 268 9.40 18.46 -6.12
C VAL A 268 9.93 17.44 -5.10
N GLN A 269 10.77 17.88 -4.16
CA GLN A 269 11.29 16.99 -3.11
C GLN A 269 10.16 16.44 -2.23
N LEU A 270 9.20 17.28 -1.82
CA LEU A 270 8.05 16.83 -1.04
C LEU A 270 7.19 15.83 -1.84
N ALA A 271 6.98 16.04 -3.13
CA ALA A 271 6.22 15.12 -3.97
C ALA A 271 6.90 13.75 -4.06
N CYS A 272 8.22 13.72 -4.22
CA CYS A 272 9.01 12.48 -4.21
C CYS A 272 8.87 11.76 -2.85
N ARG A 273 8.91 12.49 -1.73
CA ARG A 273 8.69 11.92 -0.39
C ARG A 273 7.29 11.33 -0.22
N VAL A 274 6.25 12.04 -0.69
CA VAL A 274 4.87 11.55 -0.68
C VAL A 274 4.77 10.26 -1.49
N ASN A 275 5.34 10.21 -2.69
CA ASN A 275 5.30 9.03 -3.55
C ASN A 275 5.93 7.79 -2.90
N VAL A 276 7.04 7.98 -2.17
CA VAL A 276 7.78 6.86 -1.55
C VAL A 276 7.19 6.44 -0.20
N ASN A 277 6.71 7.37 0.62
CA ASN A 277 6.45 7.14 2.06
C ASN A 277 5.00 7.39 2.51
N ALA A 278 4.11 7.88 1.64
CA ALA A 278 2.73 8.06 2.05
C ALA A 278 2.03 6.71 2.20
N HIS A 279 1.11 6.63 3.16
CA HIS A 279 0.31 5.43 3.40
C HIS A 279 -1.18 5.69 3.22
N GLY A 280 -1.89 4.72 2.65
CA GLY A 280 -3.32 4.79 2.43
C GLY A 280 -4.13 4.66 3.74
N LEU A 281 -4.89 5.69 4.11
CA LEU A 281 -5.79 5.65 5.25
C LEU A 281 -6.95 4.69 4.96
N ARG A 282 -7.28 3.82 5.92
CA ARG A 282 -8.39 2.87 5.81
C ARG A 282 -9.48 3.20 6.81
N ASP A 283 -10.70 2.79 6.50
CA ASP A 283 -11.81 2.89 7.45
C ASP A 283 -11.73 1.80 8.53
N ASP A 284 -12.27 2.07 9.72
CA ASP A 284 -12.29 1.10 10.83
C ASP A 284 -13.32 -0.03 10.60
N SER A 285 -14.04 -0.03 9.46
CA SER A 285 -15.08 -0.99 9.12
C SER A 285 -14.55 -2.37 8.68
N GLY A 286 -13.22 -2.50 8.53
CA GLY A 286 -12.60 -3.73 8.04
C GLY A 286 -12.81 -3.97 6.53
N SER A 287 -13.34 -2.99 5.79
CA SER A 287 -13.61 -3.11 4.35
C SER A 287 -12.36 -3.12 3.48
N ASN A 288 -11.18 -2.91 4.07
CA ASN A 288 -9.90 -2.67 3.41
C ASN A 288 -9.95 -1.53 2.38
N LEU A 289 -10.99 -0.69 2.38
CA LEU A 289 -11.10 0.45 1.48
C LEU A 289 -10.09 1.54 1.89
N VAL A 290 -9.24 1.93 0.96
CA VAL A 290 -8.39 3.12 1.13
C VAL A 290 -9.24 4.36 0.89
N ILE A 291 -9.50 5.10 1.95
CA ILE A 291 -10.37 6.28 2.00
C ILE A 291 -9.59 7.60 1.92
N GLY A 292 -8.27 7.55 2.12
CA GLY A 292 -7.40 8.72 2.15
C GLY A 292 -5.93 8.35 2.03
N VAL A 293 -5.07 9.35 2.13
CA VAL A 293 -3.61 9.20 2.14
C VAL A 293 -3.05 10.07 3.27
N GLY A 294 -2.04 9.57 3.98
CA GLY A 294 -1.40 10.30 5.06
C GLY A 294 0.11 10.07 5.13
N MET A 295 0.83 11.05 5.68
CA MET A 295 2.25 10.95 6.02
C MET A 295 2.40 10.54 7.48
N PHE A 296 3.20 9.51 7.73
CA PHE A 296 3.50 8.96 9.05
C PHE A 296 5.02 8.85 9.21
N PRO A 297 5.71 9.97 9.50
CA PRO A 297 7.16 10.03 9.41
C PRO A 297 7.91 8.99 10.24
N LEU A 298 7.43 8.60 11.42
CA LEU A 298 8.09 7.61 12.26
C LEU A 298 7.84 6.19 11.75
N ALA A 299 6.59 5.85 11.43
CA ALA A 299 6.20 4.55 10.90
C ALA A 299 6.86 4.27 9.54
N ALA A 300 7.02 5.30 8.70
CA ALA A 300 7.67 5.20 7.40
C ALA A 300 9.19 4.96 7.48
N MET A 301 9.82 5.06 8.66
CA MET A 301 11.23 4.68 8.83
C MET A 301 11.44 3.17 8.93
N ILE A 302 10.38 2.38 9.12
CA ILE A 302 10.47 0.93 9.31
C ILE A 302 10.67 0.26 7.97
N ASN A 303 11.79 -0.45 7.83
CA ASN A 303 12.20 -1.09 6.58
C ASN A 303 11.32 -2.28 6.20
N HIS A 304 11.48 -2.69 4.94
CA HIS A 304 10.80 -3.84 4.37
C HIS A 304 11.49 -5.18 4.69
N ALA A 305 10.70 -6.21 4.96
CA ALA A 305 11.09 -7.60 4.75
C ALA A 305 9.94 -8.42 4.14
N CYS A 306 10.27 -9.40 3.28
CA CYS A 306 9.27 -10.36 2.78
C CYS A 306 8.90 -11.46 3.81
N ARG A 307 9.58 -11.45 4.96
CA ARG A 307 9.23 -12.16 6.19
C ARG A 307 9.33 -11.17 7.36
N PRO A 308 8.35 -10.26 7.50
CA PRO A 308 8.43 -9.22 8.51
C PRO A 308 8.05 -9.74 9.89
N ASN A 309 8.53 -9.05 10.91
CA ASN A 309 8.17 -9.27 12.31
C ASN A 309 7.18 -8.24 12.85
N CYS A 310 6.83 -7.22 12.06
CA CYS A 310 5.79 -6.23 12.37
C CYS A 310 4.78 -6.07 11.22
N THR A 311 3.64 -5.47 11.54
CA THR A 311 2.62 -5.05 10.57
C THR A 311 2.15 -3.64 10.86
N PHE A 312 1.68 -2.96 9.82
CA PHE A 312 0.88 -1.75 9.94
C PHE A 312 -0.59 -2.08 10.21
N VAL A 313 -1.23 -1.29 11.07
CA VAL A 313 -2.66 -1.37 11.38
C VAL A 313 -3.23 0.03 11.41
N TYR A 314 -4.38 0.22 10.78
CA TYR A 314 -5.16 1.44 10.95
C TYR A 314 -6.13 1.27 12.10
N PHE A 315 -6.08 2.18 13.07
CA PHE A 315 -7.00 2.15 14.20
C PHE A 315 -7.31 3.55 14.71
N GLY A 316 -8.58 3.95 14.64
CA GLY A 316 -9.05 5.24 15.16
C GLY A 316 -8.37 6.43 14.49
N GLY A 317 -8.12 6.32 13.17
CA GLY A 317 -7.44 7.36 12.38
C GLY A 317 -5.92 7.46 12.56
N ASN A 318 -5.31 6.54 13.32
CA ASN A 318 -3.85 6.45 13.50
C ASN A 318 -3.27 5.27 12.71
N LEU A 319 -1.96 5.32 12.45
CA LEU A 319 -1.18 4.18 12.01
C LEU A 319 -0.49 3.56 13.23
N GLU A 320 -0.84 2.33 13.55
CA GLU A 320 -0.16 1.51 14.55
C GLU A 320 0.84 0.56 13.88
N VAL A 321 1.93 0.29 14.60
CA VAL A 321 2.88 -0.77 14.28
C VAL A 321 2.79 -1.81 15.39
N ARG A 322 2.52 -3.06 15.03
CA ARG A 322 2.42 -4.17 15.98
C ARG A 322 3.33 -5.31 15.57
N THR A 323 3.98 -5.94 16.54
CA THR A 323 4.75 -7.16 16.30
C THR A 323 3.83 -8.35 15.95
N LEU A 324 4.24 -9.18 15.00
CA LEU A 324 3.52 -10.40 14.58
C LEU A 324 3.99 -11.64 15.36
N GLU A 325 5.21 -11.59 15.90
CA GLU A 325 5.89 -12.63 16.66
C GLU A 325 6.75 -11.99 17.76
N PRO A 326 7.26 -12.76 18.75
CA PRO A 326 8.21 -12.21 19.72
C PRO A 326 9.47 -11.71 19.02
N VAL A 327 9.98 -10.54 19.43
CA VAL A 327 11.17 -9.91 18.84
C VAL A 327 12.20 -9.65 19.93
N SER A 328 13.42 -10.14 19.75
CA SER A 328 14.51 -9.91 20.72
C SER A 328 15.08 -8.50 20.59
N ALA A 329 15.55 -7.94 21.70
CA ALA A 329 16.24 -6.66 21.74
C ALA A 329 17.39 -6.61 20.72
N GLY A 330 17.50 -5.49 20.00
CA GLY A 330 18.50 -5.27 18.95
C GLY A 330 18.12 -5.82 17.57
N THR A 331 17.04 -6.59 17.45
CA THR A 331 16.55 -7.09 16.15
C THR A 331 15.89 -5.95 15.36
N GLU A 332 16.13 -5.90 14.06
CA GLU A 332 15.45 -4.95 13.17
C GLU A 332 13.95 -5.23 13.12
N LEU A 333 13.17 -4.18 13.34
CA LEU A 333 11.73 -4.17 13.12
C LEU A 333 11.48 -3.93 11.64
N SER A 334 10.68 -4.80 11.03
CA SER A 334 10.40 -4.75 9.60
C SER A 334 8.92 -5.00 9.33
N VAL A 335 8.43 -4.38 8.27
CA VAL A 335 7.06 -4.50 7.76
C VAL A 335 7.10 -4.98 6.31
N TYR A 336 5.94 -5.23 5.71
CA TYR A 336 5.83 -5.54 4.28
C TYR A 336 5.26 -4.36 3.51
N TYR A 337 5.90 -3.99 2.40
CA TYR A 337 5.47 -2.86 1.55
C TYR A 337 4.57 -3.31 0.39
N ILE A 338 4.60 -4.61 0.10
CA ILE A 338 4.05 -5.26 -1.07
C ILE A 338 3.27 -6.52 -0.67
N ASP A 339 2.42 -7.04 -1.55
CA ASP A 339 1.74 -8.32 -1.32
C ASP A 339 2.76 -9.47 -1.29
N LEU A 340 2.66 -10.32 -0.26
CA LEU A 340 3.56 -11.45 -0.05
C LEU A 340 3.13 -12.74 -0.76
N LEU A 341 1.91 -12.82 -1.31
CA LEU A 341 1.40 -13.95 -2.11
C LEU A 341 1.91 -13.87 -3.56
N GLN A 342 3.22 -13.73 -3.71
CA GLN A 342 3.91 -13.63 -5.00
C GLN A 342 5.26 -14.34 -4.90
N SER A 343 5.81 -14.80 -6.04
CA SER A 343 7.14 -15.42 -6.07
C SER A 343 8.25 -14.42 -5.73
N THR A 344 9.44 -14.92 -5.39
CA THR A 344 10.59 -14.06 -5.05
C THR A 344 10.95 -13.08 -6.16
N ALA A 345 10.87 -13.52 -7.42
CA ALA A 345 11.15 -12.68 -8.58
C ALA A 345 10.12 -11.54 -8.70
N ALA A 346 8.83 -11.85 -8.58
CA ALA A 346 7.74 -10.86 -8.63
C ALA A 346 7.85 -9.83 -7.49
N ARG A 347 8.08 -10.29 -6.25
CA ARG A 347 8.28 -9.40 -5.09
C ARG A 347 9.46 -8.44 -5.28
N ARG A 348 10.61 -8.95 -5.74
CA ARG A 348 11.79 -8.12 -6.01
C ARG A 348 11.55 -7.12 -7.14
N GLN A 349 10.85 -7.52 -8.19
CA GLN A 349 10.51 -6.64 -9.31
C GLN A 349 9.59 -5.49 -8.84
N GLU A 350 8.57 -5.80 -8.04
CA GLU A 350 7.67 -4.79 -7.48
C GLU A 350 8.40 -3.80 -6.59
N LEU A 351 9.27 -4.28 -5.68
CA LEU A 351 10.08 -3.41 -4.81
C LEU A 351 11.08 -2.57 -5.59
N LEU A 352 11.72 -3.12 -6.63
CA LEU A 352 12.66 -2.37 -7.44
C LEU A 352 11.95 -1.26 -8.24
N THR A 353 10.77 -1.56 -8.76
CA THR A 353 9.98 -0.61 -9.56
C THR A 353 9.32 0.48 -8.71
N SER A 354 8.81 0.12 -7.52
CA SER A 354 8.02 1.05 -6.68
C SER A 354 8.79 1.68 -5.53
N LYS A 355 9.87 1.04 -5.07
CA LYS A 355 10.67 1.44 -3.89
C LYS A 355 12.17 1.53 -4.17
N HIS A 356 12.62 1.21 -5.40
CA HIS A 356 13.98 1.41 -5.88
C HIS A 356 15.08 0.66 -5.10
N PHE A 357 14.76 -0.52 -4.56
CA PHE A 357 15.75 -1.39 -3.93
C PHE A 357 15.48 -2.88 -4.19
N LEU A 358 16.52 -3.71 -4.01
CA LEU A 358 16.42 -5.17 -4.09
C LEU A 358 16.36 -5.76 -2.67
N CYS A 359 15.30 -6.51 -2.36
CA CYS A 359 15.16 -7.15 -1.06
C CYS A 359 16.12 -8.34 -0.86
N LYS A 360 16.85 -8.30 0.26
CA LYS A 360 17.81 -9.32 0.72
C LYS A 360 17.40 -9.97 2.06
N CYS A 361 16.11 -9.93 2.41
CA CYS A 361 15.66 -10.61 3.64
C CYS A 361 15.82 -12.14 3.54
N SER A 362 15.74 -12.82 4.69
CA SER A 362 15.93 -14.28 4.80
C SER A 362 15.05 -15.10 3.85
N ARG A 363 13.81 -14.68 3.58
CA ARG A 363 12.91 -15.34 2.60
C ARG A 363 13.38 -15.17 1.15
N CYS A 364 13.96 -14.02 0.80
CA CYS A 364 14.43 -13.74 -0.56
C CYS A 364 15.81 -14.35 -0.84
N GLU A 365 16.65 -14.50 0.18
CA GLU A 365 17.96 -15.15 0.07
C GLU A 365 17.87 -16.68 0.19
N ASN A 366 16.91 -17.18 0.98
CA ASN A 366 16.63 -18.59 1.15
C ASN A 366 15.18 -18.90 0.77
N PRO A 367 14.81 -18.78 -0.53
CA PRO A 367 13.45 -19.05 -0.96
C PRO A 367 13.09 -20.50 -0.64
N SER A 368 11.92 -20.70 -0.04
CA SER A 368 11.37 -22.03 0.12
C SER A 368 10.83 -22.53 -1.22
N SER A 369 10.65 -23.85 -1.35
CA SER A 369 9.99 -24.43 -2.53
C SER A 369 8.58 -23.86 -2.77
N MET A 370 7.94 -23.29 -1.73
CA MET A 370 6.64 -22.64 -1.88
C MET A 370 6.69 -21.38 -2.74
N ASP A 371 7.77 -20.59 -2.67
CA ASP A 371 7.89 -19.37 -3.48
C ASP A 371 8.02 -19.71 -4.98
N ASP A 372 8.69 -20.81 -5.31
CA ASP A 372 8.78 -21.33 -6.69
C ASP A 372 7.42 -21.84 -7.22
N TYR A 373 6.51 -22.21 -6.32
CA TYR A 373 5.18 -22.68 -6.69
C TYR A 373 4.19 -21.55 -6.98
N LEU A 374 4.49 -20.33 -6.54
CA LEU A 374 3.60 -19.16 -6.70
C LEU A 374 3.54 -18.65 -8.14
N ASP A 375 4.57 -18.87 -8.94
CA ASP A 375 4.56 -18.70 -10.40
C ASP A 375 4.80 -20.03 -11.15
N GLY A 376 4.89 -21.12 -10.39
CA GLY A 376 5.26 -22.44 -10.88
C GLY A 376 4.32 -23.05 -11.91
N VAL A 377 4.92 -23.85 -12.79
CA VAL A 377 4.26 -24.70 -13.78
C VAL A 377 4.57 -26.16 -13.46
N CYS A 378 3.55 -27.01 -13.43
CA CYS A 378 3.69 -28.44 -13.16
C CYS A 378 4.37 -29.16 -14.32
N CYS A 379 5.22 -30.12 -13.96
CA CYS A 379 5.70 -31.14 -14.88
C CYS A 379 4.54 -32.02 -15.36
N ALA A 380 4.55 -32.36 -16.64
CA ALA A 380 3.51 -33.18 -17.25
C ALA A 380 3.43 -34.61 -16.67
N ASP A 381 4.54 -35.17 -16.18
CA ASP A 381 4.55 -36.53 -15.59
C ASP A 381 4.45 -36.52 -14.06
N CYS A 382 5.11 -35.56 -13.40
CA CYS A 382 5.13 -35.48 -11.94
C CYS A 382 3.89 -34.78 -11.37
N GLY A 383 3.17 -34.01 -12.19
CA GLY A 383 2.07 -33.17 -11.74
C GLY A 383 2.54 -32.18 -10.69
N GLU A 384 1.77 -32.05 -9.61
CA GLU A 384 2.03 -31.13 -8.50
C GLU A 384 3.32 -31.47 -7.73
N ARG A 385 3.85 -32.69 -7.86
CA ARG A 385 5.10 -33.07 -7.19
C ARG A 385 6.35 -32.47 -7.83
N GLY A 386 6.27 -31.97 -9.07
CA GLY A 386 7.42 -31.45 -9.79
C GLY A 386 7.10 -30.13 -10.48
N CYS A 387 7.87 -29.10 -10.17
CA CYS A 387 7.74 -27.78 -10.77
C CYS A 387 8.84 -27.54 -11.79
N LEU A 388 8.53 -26.84 -12.88
CA LEU A 388 9.50 -26.50 -13.92
C LEU A 388 10.24 -25.22 -13.54
N THR A 389 11.55 -25.34 -13.30
CA THR A 389 12.43 -24.23 -12.91
C THR A 389 13.60 -24.10 -13.90
N PRO A 390 14.22 -22.92 -14.06
CA PRO A 390 15.43 -22.77 -14.87
C PRO A 390 16.60 -23.59 -14.28
N THR A 391 17.52 -24.11 -15.10
CA THR A 391 18.83 -24.58 -14.61
C THR A 391 20.03 -24.09 -15.44
N PRO A 392 21.16 -23.70 -14.80
CA PRO A 392 21.27 -23.54 -13.34
C PRO A 392 20.31 -22.45 -12.87
N PRO A 393 19.73 -22.58 -11.65
CA PRO A 393 18.88 -21.54 -11.11
C PRO A 393 19.67 -20.21 -11.13
N PRO A 394 19.04 -19.10 -11.55
CA PRO A 394 19.75 -17.85 -11.70
C PRO A 394 20.33 -17.42 -10.36
N SER A 395 21.59 -16.98 -10.34
CA SER A 395 22.20 -16.42 -9.13
C SER A 395 21.48 -15.12 -8.74
N ALA A 396 21.69 -14.64 -7.51
CA ALA A 396 21.15 -13.35 -7.10
C ALA A 396 21.62 -12.19 -8.03
N GLU A 397 22.83 -12.31 -8.57
CA GLU A 397 23.41 -11.36 -9.52
C GLU A 397 22.74 -11.46 -10.90
N ASP A 398 22.44 -12.67 -11.38
CA ASP A 398 21.71 -12.89 -12.64
C ASP A 398 20.27 -12.35 -12.56
N ILE A 399 19.57 -12.60 -11.45
CA ILE A 399 18.23 -12.07 -11.21
C ILE A 399 18.27 -10.54 -11.21
N LEU A 400 19.22 -9.94 -10.49
CA LEU A 400 19.37 -8.49 -10.44
C LEU A 400 19.71 -7.91 -11.82
N ALA A 401 20.62 -8.53 -12.57
CA ALA A 401 20.99 -8.10 -13.91
C ALA A 401 19.81 -8.18 -14.89
N ALA A 402 19.05 -9.28 -14.87
CA ALA A 402 17.85 -9.44 -15.70
C ALA A 402 16.75 -8.42 -15.34
N GLN A 403 16.56 -8.15 -14.04
CA GLN A 403 15.58 -7.17 -13.56
C GLN A 403 15.99 -5.73 -13.91
N LEU A 404 17.28 -5.39 -13.79
CA LEU A 404 17.82 -4.11 -14.23
C LEU A 404 17.74 -3.96 -15.75
N ALA A 405 17.97 -5.02 -16.52
CA ALA A 405 17.81 -5.02 -17.97
C ALA A 405 16.36 -4.77 -18.39
N GLN A 406 15.39 -5.43 -17.74
CA GLN A 406 13.95 -5.18 -17.98
C GLN A 406 13.51 -3.76 -17.64
N LEU A 407 14.18 -3.10 -16.69
CA LEU A 407 13.97 -1.68 -16.38
C LEU A 407 14.70 -0.75 -17.36
N GLY A 408 15.85 -1.17 -17.90
CA GLY A 408 16.66 -0.42 -18.87
C GLY A 408 16.15 -0.48 -20.32
N GLU A 409 15.42 -1.52 -20.70
CA GLU A 409 14.79 -1.64 -22.03
C GLU A 409 13.66 -0.61 -22.27
N GLY A 410 13.25 0.14 -21.24
CA GLY A 410 12.38 1.31 -21.37
C GLY A 410 13.10 2.63 -21.70
N LEU A 411 14.44 2.65 -21.71
CA LEU A 411 15.25 3.88 -21.84
C LEU A 411 16.28 3.83 -22.99
N ALA A 412 16.31 2.76 -23.78
CA ALA A 412 17.27 2.58 -24.87
C ALA A 412 16.61 2.74 -26.25
N ASP A 413 16.10 3.93 -26.56
CA ASP A 413 15.94 4.34 -27.97
C ASP A 413 16.03 5.86 -28.17
N GLU A 414 17.03 6.53 -27.57
CA GLU A 414 17.46 7.87 -28.00
C GLU A 414 18.97 8.06 -27.79
N SER A 415 19.79 7.30 -28.51
CA SER A 415 21.20 7.66 -28.69
C SER A 415 21.73 7.23 -30.05
N ALA A 416 21.14 7.79 -31.11
CA ALA A 416 21.75 7.80 -32.43
C ALA A 416 21.31 9.04 -33.23
N ALA A 417 21.75 10.22 -32.80
CA ALA A 417 21.74 11.40 -33.66
C ALA A 417 22.93 12.30 -33.31
N ASP A 418 24.11 11.95 -33.82
CA ASP A 418 25.07 12.97 -34.19
C ASP A 418 25.81 12.54 -35.48
N GLY A 419 25.96 13.48 -36.41
CA GLY A 419 26.65 13.24 -37.69
C GLY A 419 26.02 13.85 -38.95
N SER A 420 25.95 15.17 -39.00
CA SER A 420 26.32 16.03 -40.17
C SER A 420 26.03 15.58 -41.62
N GLY A 421 25.30 16.40 -42.40
CA GLY A 421 25.43 16.35 -43.87
C GLY A 421 24.37 17.07 -44.72
N LYS A 422 24.64 18.35 -45.03
CA LYS A 422 24.10 19.21 -46.13
C LYS A 422 23.21 18.57 -47.22
N GLY A 423 22.10 19.23 -47.56
CA GLY A 423 21.46 19.05 -48.87
C GLY A 423 20.15 19.83 -49.08
N LYS A 424 20.13 20.72 -50.08
CA LYS A 424 19.04 21.64 -50.48
C LYS A 424 17.77 20.93 -50.99
N GLY A 425 16.60 21.56 -50.84
CA GLY A 425 15.43 21.26 -51.70
C GLY A 425 14.13 21.98 -51.32
N LYS A 426 13.73 22.98 -52.11
CA LYS A 426 12.46 23.72 -52.02
C LYS A 426 11.25 22.84 -52.42
N GLY A 427 10.09 23.06 -51.80
CA GLY A 427 8.81 22.58 -52.33
C GLY A 427 7.60 23.12 -51.56
N LYS A 428 6.96 24.17 -52.08
CA LYS A 428 5.67 24.70 -51.62
C LYS A 428 4.53 23.75 -52.02
N GLY A 429 3.57 23.52 -51.13
CA GLY A 429 2.30 22.87 -51.46
C GLY A 429 1.20 23.27 -50.46
N LYS A 430 0.26 24.11 -50.92
CA LYS A 430 -0.97 24.50 -50.21
C LYS A 430 -1.98 23.36 -50.23
N GLY A 431 -2.71 23.16 -49.13
CA GLY A 431 -3.93 22.35 -49.10
C GLY A 431 -4.78 22.68 -47.88
N LYS A 432 -5.82 23.50 -48.07
CA LYS A 432 -6.91 23.72 -47.11
C LYS A 432 -7.90 22.54 -47.21
N THR A 433 -8.36 22.03 -46.07
CA THR A 433 -9.74 21.55 -45.91
C THR A 433 -10.18 21.64 -44.45
N LYS A 434 -11.38 22.20 -44.27
CA LYS A 434 -12.18 22.22 -43.04
C LYS A 434 -12.85 20.85 -42.84
N GLY A 435 -13.15 20.47 -41.60
CA GLY A 435 -14.20 19.50 -41.33
C GLY A 435 -14.20 18.89 -39.93
N GLY A 436 -15.18 19.29 -39.11
CA GLY A 436 -15.96 18.40 -38.25
C GLY A 436 -15.27 17.77 -37.04
N GLY A 437 -15.39 18.45 -35.89
CA GLY A 437 -15.14 17.87 -34.57
C GLY A 437 -16.22 16.85 -34.19
N GLY A 438 -15.76 15.74 -33.62
CA GLY A 438 -16.61 14.67 -33.11
C GLY A 438 -15.80 13.40 -32.87
N SER A 439 -15.11 13.31 -31.73
CA SER A 439 -14.74 12.01 -31.16
C SER A 439 -14.41 12.11 -29.68
N THR A 440 -15.12 11.26 -28.94
CA THR A 440 -14.97 10.86 -27.56
C THR A 440 -13.52 10.44 -27.25
N ALA A 441 -12.81 11.23 -26.45
CA ALA A 441 -11.48 10.89 -25.96
C ALA A 441 -11.61 9.98 -24.72
N SER A 442 -11.22 8.72 -24.91
CA SER A 442 -11.00 7.74 -23.84
C SER A 442 -9.78 8.18 -23.02
N ARG A 443 -10.06 8.53 -21.77
CA ARG A 443 -9.17 8.92 -20.68
C ARG A 443 -8.16 7.80 -20.38
N ARG A 444 -6.87 8.05 -20.58
CA ARG A 444 -5.77 7.23 -20.04
C ARG A 444 -5.30 7.88 -18.75
N GLU A 445 -5.63 7.28 -17.61
CA GLU A 445 -5.07 7.65 -16.30
C GLU A 445 -3.72 6.94 -16.14
N ASN A 446 -2.64 7.70 -15.95
CA ASN A 446 -1.33 7.22 -15.51
C ASN A 446 -0.98 7.93 -14.19
N SER A 447 -1.46 7.40 -13.06
CA SER A 447 -0.90 7.71 -11.75
C SER A 447 -0.63 6.40 -11.00
N VAL A 448 0.62 6.19 -10.63
CA VAL A 448 1.08 5.04 -9.85
C VAL A 448 0.65 5.28 -8.41
N ASN A 449 -0.13 4.35 -7.87
CA ASN A 449 -0.81 4.44 -6.58
C ASN A 449 0.08 3.81 -5.49
N PRO A 450 0.51 4.54 -4.44
CA PRO A 450 1.31 3.95 -3.37
C PRO A 450 0.41 3.21 -2.36
N SER A 451 0.62 1.89 -2.28
CA SER A 451 0.18 0.95 -1.23
C SER A 451 -1.32 0.85 -0.93
N ALA A 452 -1.98 -0.01 -1.71
CA ALA A 452 -3.14 -0.80 -1.28
C ALA A 452 -2.83 -2.30 -1.53
N ALA A 453 -2.19 -2.94 -0.56
CA ALA A 453 -2.26 -4.40 -0.44
C ALA A 453 -3.73 -4.77 -0.17
N LEU A 454 -4.16 -5.84 -0.84
CA LEU A 454 -5.52 -6.35 -1.06
C LEU A 454 -6.28 -5.73 -2.24
N GLY A 455 -6.17 -6.41 -3.38
CA GLY A 455 -7.23 -6.45 -4.39
C GLY A 455 -6.86 -5.86 -5.75
N ALA A 456 -6.17 -6.67 -6.56
CA ALA A 456 -6.20 -6.69 -8.02
C ALA A 456 -6.38 -5.33 -8.73
N LYS A 457 -5.28 -4.68 -9.12
CA LYS A 457 -5.27 -3.76 -10.27
C LYS A 457 -3.87 -3.61 -10.92
N ASP A 458 -3.94 -3.56 -12.25
CA ASP A 458 -3.01 -2.96 -13.21
C ASP A 458 -1.73 -3.72 -13.61
N GLY A 459 -1.91 -4.92 -14.16
CA GLY A 459 -0.98 -5.45 -15.17
C GLY A 459 -1.18 -4.75 -16.53
N ARG A 460 -0.65 -3.54 -16.70
CA ARG A 460 -0.40 -2.99 -18.04
C ARG A 460 0.80 -3.74 -18.61
N GLY A 461 0.51 -4.84 -19.31
CA GLY A 461 1.49 -5.48 -20.18
C GLY A 461 1.88 -4.50 -21.28
N ASN A 462 3.17 -4.18 -21.36
CA ASN A 462 3.78 -3.59 -22.54
C ASN A 462 3.38 -4.48 -23.73
N GLY A 463 2.63 -3.90 -24.69
CA GLY A 463 2.39 -4.54 -25.96
C GLY A 463 3.70 -4.61 -26.72
N SER A 464 4.33 -5.78 -26.76
CA SER A 464 5.40 -6.07 -27.70
C SER A 464 4.81 -5.99 -29.11
N MET A 465 5.02 -4.84 -29.77
CA MET A 465 4.76 -4.67 -31.19
C MET A 465 5.64 -5.66 -31.95
N ALA A 466 5.01 -6.59 -32.66
CA ALA A 466 5.68 -7.45 -33.61
C ALA A 466 6.15 -6.63 -34.82
N GLY A 467 7.34 -6.04 -34.71
CA GLY A 467 8.11 -5.48 -35.82
C GLY A 467 9.08 -6.54 -36.34
N GLY A 468 8.77 -7.14 -37.49
CA GLY A 468 9.65 -8.11 -38.13
C GLY A 468 10.95 -7.48 -38.61
N VAL A 469 12.06 -7.77 -37.93
CA VAL A 469 13.41 -7.57 -38.44
C VAL A 469 14.04 -8.96 -38.60
N ARG A 470 14.25 -9.38 -39.85
CA ARG A 470 15.01 -10.60 -40.16
C ARG A 470 16.49 -10.29 -39.96
N GLY A 471 16.99 -10.56 -38.75
CA GLY A 471 18.41 -10.59 -38.43
C GLY A 471 18.70 -11.87 -37.64
N GLY A 472 19.40 -12.82 -38.24
CA GLY A 472 19.73 -14.09 -37.60
C GLY A 472 20.71 -13.91 -36.45
N SER A 473 20.21 -14.08 -35.23
CA SER A 473 20.99 -14.62 -34.11
C SER A 473 20.17 -15.79 -33.56
N GLU A 474 20.78 -16.97 -33.43
CA GLU A 474 20.13 -18.11 -32.81
C GLU A 474 19.86 -17.77 -31.35
N SER A 475 18.59 -17.45 -31.02
CA SER A 475 18.19 -17.22 -29.62
C SER A 475 18.41 -18.53 -28.86
N VAL A 476 19.29 -18.52 -27.88
CA VAL A 476 19.47 -19.64 -26.96
C VAL A 476 18.14 -19.86 -26.24
N VAL A 477 17.41 -20.92 -26.61
CA VAL A 477 16.15 -21.27 -25.92
C VAL A 477 16.52 -21.69 -24.51
N GLN A 478 16.17 -20.86 -23.52
CA GLN A 478 16.37 -21.18 -22.11
C GLN A 478 15.68 -22.52 -21.80
N LYS A 479 16.38 -23.44 -21.15
CA LYS A 479 15.85 -24.77 -20.80
C LYS A 479 15.31 -24.74 -19.37
N MET A 480 14.17 -25.41 -19.18
CA MET A 480 13.51 -25.57 -17.88
C MET A 480 13.56 -27.04 -17.47
N TYR A 481 13.61 -27.32 -16.18
CA TYR A 481 13.79 -28.66 -15.65
C TYR A 481 12.78 -28.93 -14.54
N CYS A 482 12.25 -30.14 -14.52
CA CYS A 482 11.40 -30.59 -13.42
C CYS A 482 12.23 -30.79 -12.16
N SER A 483 11.88 -30.09 -11.08
CA SER A 483 12.53 -30.21 -9.77
C SER A 483 12.46 -31.60 -9.14
N ALA A 484 11.53 -32.46 -9.59
CA ALA A 484 11.36 -33.82 -9.06
C ALA A 484 12.03 -34.92 -9.89
N CYS A 485 11.91 -34.88 -11.22
CA CYS A 485 12.42 -35.94 -12.10
C CYS A 485 13.58 -35.51 -13.01
N GLY A 486 13.96 -34.23 -13.00
CA GLY A 486 15.02 -33.68 -13.84
C GLY A 486 14.68 -33.60 -15.33
N ARG A 487 13.45 -33.93 -15.74
CA ARG A 487 13.04 -33.85 -17.15
C ARG A 487 13.15 -32.42 -17.67
N GLU A 488 13.77 -32.29 -18.83
CA GLU A 488 13.95 -31.02 -19.53
C GLU A 488 12.71 -30.65 -20.37
N TYR A 489 12.41 -29.36 -20.39
CA TYR A 489 11.37 -28.71 -21.19
C TYR A 489 11.96 -27.48 -21.91
N PRO A 490 11.57 -27.20 -23.17
CA PRO A 490 11.89 -25.92 -23.79
C PRO A 490 11.24 -24.78 -22.99
N GLY A 491 12.00 -23.73 -22.66
CA GLY A 491 11.49 -22.57 -21.92
C GLY A 491 10.34 -21.88 -22.63
N THR A 492 10.40 -21.78 -23.97
CA THR A 492 9.30 -21.26 -24.79
C THR A 492 7.98 -22.00 -24.56
N THR A 493 7.99 -23.32 -24.36
CA THR A 493 6.78 -24.09 -24.06
C THR A 493 6.17 -23.71 -22.70
N VAL A 494 7.02 -23.42 -21.71
CA VAL A 494 6.59 -22.98 -20.37
C VAL A 494 6.03 -21.55 -20.46
N GLU A 495 6.79 -20.64 -21.06
CA GLU A 495 6.40 -19.23 -21.26
C GLU A 495 5.09 -19.10 -22.02
N GLU A 496 4.93 -19.79 -23.14
CA GLU A 496 3.68 -19.77 -23.91
C GLU A 496 2.49 -20.34 -23.12
N SER A 497 2.72 -21.35 -22.27
CA SER A 497 1.68 -21.91 -21.40
C SER A 497 1.22 -20.90 -20.36
N VAL A 498 2.16 -20.21 -19.71
CA VAL A 498 1.88 -19.14 -18.75
C VAL A 498 1.18 -17.96 -19.44
N ALA A 499 1.70 -17.51 -20.59
CA ALA A 499 1.16 -16.39 -21.34
C ALA A 499 -0.30 -16.63 -21.79
N ARG A 500 -0.61 -17.84 -22.29
CA ARG A 500 -1.99 -18.21 -22.64
C ARG A 500 -2.91 -18.26 -21.43
N ALA A 501 -2.45 -18.85 -20.32
CA ALA A 501 -3.24 -18.92 -19.09
C ALA A 501 -3.53 -17.51 -18.57
N LYS A 502 -2.51 -16.64 -18.55
CA LYS A 502 -2.62 -15.23 -18.16
C LYS A 502 -3.57 -14.44 -19.05
N ALA A 503 -3.45 -14.54 -20.37
CA ALA A 503 -4.33 -13.80 -21.29
C ALA A 503 -5.81 -14.15 -21.09
N SER A 504 -6.11 -15.44 -20.92
CA SER A 504 -7.49 -15.88 -20.64
C SER A 504 -7.96 -15.48 -19.24
N TRP A 505 -7.06 -15.47 -18.25
CA TRP A 505 -7.36 -15.03 -16.89
C TRP A 505 -7.63 -13.52 -16.84
N ASP A 506 -6.80 -12.71 -17.49
CA ASP A 506 -6.95 -11.25 -17.57
C ASP A 506 -8.28 -10.85 -18.21
N ALA A 507 -8.73 -11.60 -19.23
CA ALA A 507 -10.04 -11.43 -19.85
C ALA A 507 -11.17 -11.72 -18.85
N ALA A 508 -11.09 -12.80 -18.08
CA ALA A 508 -12.08 -13.11 -17.05
C ALA A 508 -12.10 -12.06 -15.92
N MET A 509 -10.92 -11.61 -15.48
CA MET A 509 -10.79 -10.54 -14.47
C MET A 509 -11.28 -9.19 -14.97
N ALA A 510 -11.25 -8.91 -16.28
CA ALA A 510 -11.87 -7.72 -16.85
C ALA A 510 -13.39 -7.70 -16.63
N VAL A 511 -14.05 -8.85 -16.73
CA VAL A 511 -15.48 -9.01 -16.45
C VAL A 511 -15.79 -8.75 -14.96
N VAL A 512 -14.90 -9.20 -14.06
CA VAL A 512 -14.99 -8.90 -12.62
C VAL A 512 -14.90 -7.40 -12.38
N ARG A 513 -13.94 -6.71 -13.01
CA ARG A 513 -13.78 -5.24 -12.90
C ARG A 513 -14.99 -4.49 -13.44
N ALA A 514 -15.65 -5.02 -14.46
CA ALA A 514 -16.93 -4.52 -14.98
C ALA A 514 -18.14 -4.84 -14.07
N LYS A 515 -17.92 -5.48 -12.91
CA LYS A 515 -18.95 -5.87 -11.92
C LYS A 515 -20.03 -6.80 -12.48
N MET A 516 -19.71 -7.55 -13.53
CA MET A 516 -20.62 -8.53 -14.14
C MET A 516 -20.44 -9.91 -13.49
N PHE A 517 -20.80 -10.05 -12.21
CA PHE A 517 -20.41 -11.20 -11.37
C PHE A 517 -20.85 -12.57 -11.90
N SER A 518 -22.05 -12.70 -12.47
CA SER A 518 -22.51 -13.97 -13.03
C SER A 518 -21.75 -14.40 -14.28
N LEU A 519 -21.37 -13.44 -15.13
CA LEU A 519 -20.53 -13.71 -16.29
C LEU A 519 -19.08 -14.00 -15.88
N ALA A 520 -18.59 -13.28 -14.86
CA ALA A 520 -17.28 -13.51 -14.29
C ALA A 520 -17.15 -14.91 -13.71
N ARG A 521 -18.15 -15.37 -12.94
CA ARG A 521 -18.20 -16.74 -12.41
C ARG A 521 -18.06 -17.77 -13.51
N LYS A 522 -18.91 -17.70 -14.54
CA LYS A 522 -18.86 -18.63 -15.70
C LYS A 522 -17.50 -18.62 -16.38
N SER A 523 -16.91 -17.44 -16.56
CA SER A 523 -15.61 -17.28 -17.22
C SER A 523 -14.47 -17.88 -16.40
N LEU A 524 -14.48 -17.67 -15.08
CA LEU A 524 -13.46 -18.18 -14.15
C LEU A 524 -13.60 -19.69 -13.89
N GLU A 525 -14.82 -20.21 -13.77
CA GLU A 525 -15.07 -21.65 -13.67
C GLU A 525 -14.62 -22.36 -14.96
N LYS A 526 -14.90 -21.78 -16.13
CA LYS A 526 -14.37 -22.26 -17.40
C LYS A 526 -12.85 -22.22 -17.42
N TRP A 527 -12.24 -21.13 -16.97
CA TRP A 527 -10.78 -21.02 -16.90
C TRP A 527 -10.17 -22.10 -16.01
N LEU A 528 -10.75 -22.36 -14.83
CA LEU A 528 -10.32 -23.45 -13.94
C LEU A 528 -10.53 -24.83 -14.57
N GLN A 529 -11.61 -25.05 -15.31
CA GLN A 529 -11.84 -26.32 -16.01
C GLN A 529 -10.83 -26.52 -17.14
N ASP A 530 -10.59 -25.49 -17.96
CA ASP A 530 -9.60 -25.51 -19.03
C ASP A 530 -8.17 -25.69 -18.47
N TYR A 531 -7.93 -25.22 -17.24
CA TYR A 531 -6.73 -25.45 -16.43
C TYR A 531 -6.61 -26.89 -15.89
N ASP A 532 -7.69 -27.43 -15.32
CA ASP A 532 -7.69 -28.77 -14.70
C ASP A 532 -7.79 -29.90 -15.74
N ALA A 533 -8.26 -29.63 -16.96
CA ALA A 533 -8.45 -30.60 -18.05
C ALA A 533 -7.15 -31.18 -18.64
N GLY A 534 -5.98 -30.84 -18.10
CA GLY A 534 -4.76 -31.66 -18.21
C GLY A 534 -3.60 -31.02 -18.97
N ALA A 535 -2.40 -31.22 -18.42
CA ALA A 535 -1.14 -30.99 -19.12
C ALA A 535 -0.96 -32.07 -20.21
N VAL A 536 -0.68 -31.66 -21.44
CA VAL A 536 -0.43 -32.59 -22.54
C VAL A 536 1.04 -32.50 -22.95
N LEU A 537 1.72 -33.65 -22.92
CA LEU A 537 3.14 -33.81 -23.24
C LEU A 537 3.51 -33.21 -24.61
N PRO A 538 4.67 -32.52 -24.72
CA PRO A 538 5.30 -32.33 -26.02
C PRO A 538 5.69 -33.71 -26.57
N PRO A 539 5.52 -33.96 -27.87
CA PRO A 539 5.83 -35.26 -28.45
C PRO A 539 7.33 -35.56 -28.29
N THR A 540 7.66 -36.69 -27.67
CA THR A 540 8.98 -37.33 -27.89
C THR A 540 9.14 -37.55 -29.39
N ALA A 541 10.31 -37.25 -29.93
CA ALA A 541 10.65 -37.13 -31.37
C ALA A 541 10.40 -38.37 -32.27
N THR A 542 9.54 -39.31 -31.88
CA THR A 542 9.17 -40.47 -32.69
C THR A 542 7.65 -40.67 -32.69
N LYS A 543 7.07 -40.44 -33.87
CA LYS A 543 5.71 -40.79 -34.37
C LYS A 543 4.68 -39.65 -34.40
N LYS A 544 4.51 -39.15 -35.63
CA LYS A 544 3.41 -38.32 -36.14
C LYS A 544 2.05 -38.98 -35.90
N LYS A 545 1.27 -38.45 -34.96
CA LYS A 545 -0.20 -38.34 -35.06
C LYS A 545 -0.60 -37.01 -34.43
N SER A 546 -1.33 -36.20 -35.20
CA SER A 546 -1.84 -34.88 -34.83
C SER A 546 -2.79 -34.97 -33.63
N VAL A 547 -2.28 -34.64 -32.46
CA VAL A 547 -3.08 -34.37 -31.24
C VAL A 547 -2.71 -32.95 -30.82
N LYS A 548 -3.68 -32.13 -30.42
CA LYS A 548 -3.47 -30.76 -29.92
C LYS A 548 -2.59 -30.84 -28.64
N LYS A 549 -1.27 -30.58 -28.74
CA LYS A 549 -0.24 -31.05 -27.77
C LYS A 549 0.77 -29.98 -27.32
N ASP A 550 0.33 -28.87 -26.72
CA ASP A 550 1.27 -27.87 -26.15
C ASP A 550 0.65 -27.12 -24.96
N ARG A 551 0.22 -27.78 -23.89
CA ARG A 551 -0.27 -27.07 -22.70
C ARG A 551 0.26 -27.70 -21.42
N LEU A 552 0.97 -26.91 -20.62
CA LEU A 552 1.40 -27.27 -19.28
C LEU A 552 0.42 -26.69 -18.24
N LYS A 553 0.25 -27.38 -17.12
CA LYS A 553 -0.66 -26.99 -16.02
C LYS A 553 0.09 -26.07 -15.05
N LEU A 554 -0.52 -24.98 -14.60
CA LEU A 554 0.05 -24.18 -13.50
C LEU A 554 0.03 -24.97 -12.18
N HIS A 555 0.96 -24.70 -11.27
CA HIS A 555 0.91 -25.28 -9.94
C HIS A 555 -0.38 -24.84 -9.20
N PRO A 556 -1.02 -25.69 -8.37
CA PRO A 556 -2.24 -25.28 -7.63
C PRO A 556 -2.01 -24.10 -6.69
N ALA A 557 -0.78 -23.92 -6.21
CA ALA A 557 -0.38 -22.77 -5.42
C ALA A 557 -0.04 -21.52 -6.26
N ASN A 558 -0.07 -21.62 -7.59
CA ASN A 558 0.20 -20.48 -8.46
C ASN A 558 -0.77 -19.33 -8.14
N VAL A 559 -0.26 -18.11 -8.03
CA VAL A 559 -1.01 -16.92 -7.60
C VAL A 559 -2.27 -16.70 -8.43
N MET A 560 -2.23 -16.96 -9.75
CA MET A 560 -3.41 -16.83 -10.61
C MET A 560 -4.52 -17.82 -10.20
N VAL A 561 -4.15 -19.03 -9.81
CA VAL A 561 -5.08 -20.07 -9.35
C VAL A 561 -5.68 -19.69 -8.00
N VAL A 562 -4.84 -19.28 -7.05
CA VAL A 562 -5.29 -18.85 -5.71
C VAL A 562 -6.20 -17.62 -5.78
N GLN A 563 -5.81 -16.61 -6.56
CA GLN A 563 -6.63 -15.41 -6.79
C GLN A 563 -7.96 -15.73 -7.48
N THR A 564 -7.98 -16.74 -8.34
CA THR A 564 -9.22 -17.24 -8.97
C THR A 564 -10.17 -17.82 -7.93
N PHE A 565 -9.68 -18.57 -6.93
CA PHE A 565 -10.53 -19.06 -5.84
C PHE A 565 -11.13 -17.94 -4.99
N VAL A 566 -10.32 -16.93 -4.63
CA VAL A 566 -10.82 -15.75 -3.90
C VAL A 566 -11.92 -15.05 -4.71
N THR A 567 -11.68 -14.83 -6.00
CA THR A 567 -12.61 -14.12 -6.88
C THR A 567 -13.90 -14.91 -7.10
N LEU A 568 -13.79 -16.23 -7.32
CA LEU A 568 -14.95 -17.12 -7.42
C LEU A 568 -15.76 -17.16 -6.12
N SER A 569 -15.12 -17.17 -4.95
CA SER A 569 -15.83 -17.07 -3.67
C SER A 569 -16.70 -15.82 -3.63
N ASN A 570 -16.16 -14.67 -4.00
CA ASN A 570 -16.91 -13.42 -4.05
C ASN A 570 -18.09 -13.47 -5.04
N CYS A 571 -17.88 -14.02 -6.25
CA CYS A 571 -18.95 -14.21 -7.23
C CYS A 571 -20.04 -15.16 -6.72
N CYS A 572 -19.66 -16.28 -6.10
CA CYS A 572 -20.61 -17.24 -5.53
C CYS A 572 -21.39 -16.64 -4.36
N THR A 573 -20.75 -15.84 -3.51
CA THR A 573 -21.43 -15.11 -2.43
C THR A 573 -22.45 -14.12 -2.99
N PHE A 574 -22.11 -13.38 -4.06
CA PHE A 574 -23.04 -12.47 -4.73
C PHE A 574 -24.27 -13.19 -5.30
N GLU A 575 -24.10 -14.42 -5.79
CA GLU A 575 -25.20 -15.26 -6.29
C GLU A 575 -25.89 -16.11 -5.20
N GLU A 576 -25.58 -15.88 -3.93
CA GLU A 576 -26.11 -16.64 -2.78
C GLU A 576 -25.82 -18.16 -2.83
N ASP A 577 -24.79 -18.57 -3.57
CA ASP A 577 -24.26 -19.94 -3.59
C ASP A 577 -23.13 -20.08 -2.56
N HIS A 578 -23.51 -19.98 -1.28
CA HIS A 578 -22.57 -20.03 -0.17
C HIS A 578 -21.83 -21.37 -0.05
N ALA A 579 -22.41 -22.47 -0.53
CA ALA A 579 -21.74 -23.77 -0.55
C ALA A 579 -20.56 -23.79 -1.53
N ALA A 580 -20.73 -23.22 -2.72
CA ALA A 580 -19.63 -23.04 -3.66
C ALA A 580 -18.60 -22.04 -3.13
N SER A 581 -19.07 -20.94 -2.54
CA SER A 581 -18.21 -19.91 -1.97
C SER A 581 -17.28 -20.49 -0.89
N ALA A 582 -17.82 -21.25 0.08
CA ALA A 582 -17.02 -21.88 1.14
C ALA A 582 -15.96 -22.84 0.59
N ARG A 583 -16.30 -23.61 -0.46
CA ARG A 583 -15.36 -24.53 -1.11
C ARG A 583 -14.20 -23.81 -1.77
N HIS A 584 -14.45 -22.70 -2.47
CA HIS A 584 -13.38 -21.92 -3.09
C HIS A 584 -12.52 -21.22 -2.04
N LEU A 585 -13.15 -20.60 -1.04
CA LEU A 585 -12.45 -19.88 0.01
C LEU A 585 -11.56 -20.80 0.86
N ARG A 586 -12.01 -22.02 1.16
CA ARG A 586 -11.17 -23.05 1.81
C ARG A 586 -9.87 -23.34 1.04
N ARG A 587 -9.96 -23.44 -0.29
CA ARG A 587 -8.78 -23.68 -1.14
C ARG A 587 -7.84 -22.46 -1.12
N ALA A 588 -8.40 -21.26 -1.14
CA ALA A 588 -7.61 -20.03 -1.04
C ALA A 588 -6.89 -19.92 0.31
N VAL A 589 -7.62 -20.09 1.42
CA VAL A 589 -7.06 -20.07 2.79
C VAL A 589 -5.95 -21.10 2.95
N SER A 590 -6.17 -22.34 2.50
CA SER A 590 -5.15 -23.39 2.60
C SER A 590 -3.88 -23.05 1.80
N ALA A 591 -3.99 -22.43 0.64
CA ALA A 591 -2.82 -22.00 -0.14
C ALA A 591 -2.11 -20.81 0.52
N MET A 592 -2.86 -19.87 1.09
CA MET A 592 -2.34 -18.69 1.78
C MET A 592 -1.62 -19.05 3.09
N GLU A 593 -2.14 -19.99 3.88
CA GLU A 593 -1.50 -20.45 5.12
C GLU A 593 -0.15 -21.15 4.86
N ALA A 594 0.07 -21.66 3.64
CA ALA A 594 1.35 -22.24 3.25
C ALA A 594 2.41 -21.18 2.86
N VAL A 595 1.99 -19.92 2.66
CA VAL A 595 2.85 -18.83 2.16
C VAL A 595 3.05 -17.76 3.22
N TYR A 596 1.97 -17.31 3.85
CA TYR A 596 2.00 -16.28 4.86
C TYR A 596 2.52 -16.81 6.20
N PRO A 597 3.37 -16.05 6.91
CA PRO A 597 3.69 -16.34 8.29
C PRO A 597 2.43 -16.37 9.19
N PRO A 598 2.50 -17.00 10.37
CA PRO A 598 1.44 -16.91 11.37
C PRO A 598 1.11 -15.44 11.70
N ASN A 599 -0.14 -15.20 12.09
CA ASN A 599 -0.65 -13.89 12.53
C ASN A 599 -0.70 -12.78 11.46
N TYR A 600 -0.48 -13.08 10.18
CA TYR A 600 -0.65 -12.08 9.13
C TYR A 600 -2.09 -11.52 9.04
N PRO A 601 -2.30 -10.19 8.93
CA PRO A 601 -3.65 -9.60 8.90
C PRO A 601 -4.57 -10.22 7.84
N GLU A 602 -4.06 -10.44 6.63
CA GLU A 602 -4.80 -10.99 5.50
C GLU A 602 -5.32 -12.40 5.81
N LEU A 603 -4.55 -13.24 6.50
CA LEU A 603 -5.03 -14.56 6.94
C LEU A 603 -6.22 -14.43 7.89
N GLY A 604 -6.20 -13.46 8.80
CA GLY A 604 -7.31 -13.16 9.70
C GLY A 604 -8.57 -12.78 8.94
N ASP A 605 -8.44 -11.97 7.87
CA ASP A 605 -9.55 -11.56 7.02
C ASP A 605 -10.14 -12.73 6.21
N PHE A 606 -9.31 -13.60 5.64
CA PHE A 606 -9.80 -14.76 4.91
C PHE A 606 -10.47 -15.80 5.81
N HIS A 607 -9.98 -15.98 7.03
CA HIS A 607 -10.65 -16.82 8.04
C HIS A 607 -11.99 -16.20 8.46
N ALA A 608 -12.06 -14.89 8.68
CA ALA A 608 -13.33 -14.22 8.98
C ALA A 608 -14.35 -14.38 7.83
N ALA A 609 -13.91 -14.16 6.58
CA ALA A 609 -14.76 -14.35 5.41
C ALA A 609 -15.24 -15.81 5.28
N LEU A 610 -14.42 -16.80 5.62
CA LEU A 610 -14.82 -18.21 5.61
C LEU A 610 -15.87 -18.53 6.67
N ALA A 611 -15.78 -17.89 7.84
CA ALA A 611 -16.81 -17.97 8.86
C ALA A 611 -18.14 -17.37 8.37
N ASP A 612 -18.11 -16.15 7.81
CA ASP A 612 -19.30 -15.45 7.33
C ASP A 612 -20.04 -16.24 6.25
N VAL A 613 -19.29 -16.81 5.29
CA VAL A 613 -19.88 -17.64 4.24
C VAL A 613 -20.53 -18.91 4.79
N ASN A 614 -19.89 -19.56 5.77
CA ASN A 614 -20.50 -20.73 6.42
C ASN A 614 -21.71 -20.36 7.28
N ASP A 615 -21.71 -19.18 7.91
CA ASP A 615 -22.86 -18.69 8.66
C ASP A 615 -24.06 -18.42 7.74
N ALA A 616 -23.83 -17.73 6.62
CA ALA A 616 -24.84 -17.51 5.59
C ALA A 616 -25.38 -18.83 5.01
N LEU A 617 -24.51 -19.82 4.78
CA LEU A 617 -24.90 -21.16 4.35
C LEU A 617 -25.83 -21.84 5.36
N LEU A 618 -25.59 -21.68 6.66
CA LEU A 618 -26.39 -22.30 7.73
C LEU A 618 -27.73 -21.61 7.97
N GLN A 619 -27.83 -20.31 7.66
CA GLN A 619 -29.03 -19.48 7.85
C GLN A 619 -29.99 -19.47 6.66
N LYS A 620 -29.58 -19.99 5.50
CA LYS A 620 -30.38 -19.96 4.26
C LYS A 620 -31.75 -20.64 4.45
N ARG A 621 -32.81 -19.81 4.47
CA ARG A 621 -34.20 -20.26 4.66
C ARG A 621 -34.66 -21.10 3.48
N GLY A 622 -35.38 -22.19 3.76
CA GLY A 622 -35.99 -23.04 2.73
C GLY A 622 -35.07 -24.07 2.08
N GLN A 623 -33.78 -24.16 2.47
CA GLN A 623 -32.86 -25.16 1.94
C GLN A 623 -32.34 -26.09 3.06
N THR A 624 -32.77 -27.36 3.04
CA THR A 624 -32.29 -28.36 3.99
C THR A 624 -30.95 -28.91 3.54
N LEU A 625 -29.87 -28.51 4.20
CA LEU A 625 -28.53 -29.06 3.92
C LEU A 625 -28.45 -30.54 4.36
N PRO A 626 -27.76 -31.41 3.60
CA PRO A 626 -27.44 -32.75 4.07
C PRO A 626 -26.73 -32.69 5.42
N LYS A 627 -27.06 -33.62 6.34
CA LYS A 627 -26.50 -33.65 7.72
C LYS A 627 -24.97 -33.50 7.75
N LYS A 628 -24.27 -34.19 6.84
CA LYS A 628 -22.81 -34.13 6.72
C LYS A 628 -22.32 -32.72 6.34
N SER A 629 -22.93 -32.10 5.33
CA SER A 629 -22.59 -30.75 4.89
C SER A 629 -22.88 -29.71 5.96
N ARG A 630 -24.01 -29.85 6.67
CA ARG A 630 -24.35 -28.97 7.80
C ARG A 630 -23.33 -29.10 8.94
N SER A 631 -22.98 -30.33 9.31
CA SER A 631 -21.96 -30.58 10.35
C SER A 631 -20.60 -30.01 9.97
N GLN A 632 -20.17 -30.19 8.72
CA GLN A 632 -18.96 -29.59 8.20
C GLN A 632 -18.99 -28.06 8.28
N ALA A 633 -20.08 -27.42 7.84
CA ALA A 633 -20.21 -25.97 7.88
C ALA A 633 -20.20 -25.42 9.32
N VAL A 634 -20.83 -26.10 10.27
CA VAL A 634 -20.78 -25.72 11.70
C VAL A 634 -19.35 -25.81 12.24
N SER A 635 -18.65 -26.91 11.98
CA SER A 635 -17.27 -27.11 12.41
C SER A 635 -16.33 -26.09 11.79
N GLU A 636 -16.45 -25.86 10.49
CA GLU A 636 -15.61 -24.92 9.74
C GLU A 636 -15.84 -23.48 10.17
N ARG A 637 -17.11 -23.06 10.34
CA ARG A 637 -17.44 -21.73 10.87
C ARG A 637 -16.75 -21.48 12.21
N LYS A 638 -16.83 -22.45 13.14
CA LYS A 638 -16.20 -22.32 14.47
C LYS A 638 -14.68 -22.21 14.36
N GLN A 639 -14.03 -23.11 13.62
CA GLN A 639 -12.57 -23.09 13.45
C GLN A 639 -12.09 -21.80 12.77
N ALA A 640 -12.83 -21.33 11.76
CA ALA A 640 -12.51 -20.09 11.07
C ALA A 640 -12.64 -18.86 11.98
N LEU A 641 -13.68 -18.80 12.84
CA LEU A 641 -13.81 -17.76 13.86
C LEU A 641 -12.70 -17.80 14.91
N GLU A 642 -12.32 -18.98 15.40
CA GLU A 642 -11.20 -19.17 16.33
C GLU A 642 -9.89 -18.65 15.73
N ARG A 643 -9.62 -19.01 14.46
CA ARG A 643 -8.42 -18.56 13.73
C ARG A 643 -8.44 -17.06 13.48
N ALA A 644 -9.56 -16.51 13.01
CA ALA A 644 -9.72 -15.08 12.79
C ALA A 644 -9.53 -14.27 14.07
N ALA A 645 -10.18 -14.66 15.17
CA ALA A 645 -10.05 -13.99 16.46
C ALA A 645 -8.61 -14.07 17.01
N THR A 646 -7.96 -15.24 16.90
CA THR A 646 -6.57 -15.43 17.35
C THR A 646 -5.62 -14.53 16.57
N ILE A 647 -5.65 -14.61 15.23
CA ILE A 647 -4.77 -13.84 14.36
C ILE A 647 -4.98 -12.33 14.58
N ARG A 648 -6.24 -11.87 14.52
CA ARG A 648 -6.57 -10.44 14.68
C ARG A 648 -6.22 -9.90 16.06
N SER A 649 -6.30 -10.72 17.12
CA SER A 649 -5.90 -10.30 18.47
C SER A 649 -4.41 -9.99 18.58
N VAL A 650 -3.58 -10.62 17.75
CA VAL A 650 -2.15 -10.35 17.65
C VAL A 650 -1.91 -9.18 16.72
N CYS A 651 -2.32 -9.29 15.45
CA CYS A 651 -1.93 -8.31 14.44
C CYS A 651 -2.66 -6.99 14.57
N LEU A 652 -3.96 -6.98 14.88
CA LEU A 652 -4.76 -5.76 15.04
C LEU A 652 -4.86 -5.30 16.51
N GLY A 653 -4.67 -6.21 17.45
CA GLY A 653 -4.90 -6.00 18.88
C GLY A 653 -6.32 -6.37 19.33
N LYS A 654 -6.49 -6.57 20.63
CA LYS A 654 -7.75 -7.04 21.25
C LYS A 654 -8.90 -6.03 21.15
N ASP A 655 -8.57 -4.74 21.19
CA ASP A 655 -9.56 -3.66 21.20
C ASP A 655 -10.05 -3.26 19.82
N HIS A 656 -9.39 -3.74 18.76
CA HIS A 656 -9.75 -3.43 17.38
C HIS A 656 -11.17 -3.94 17.06
N PRO A 657 -12.04 -3.16 16.36
CA PRO A 657 -13.43 -3.52 16.10
C PRO A 657 -13.57 -4.90 15.42
N ALA A 658 -12.77 -5.15 14.39
CA ALA A 658 -12.75 -6.43 13.68
C ALA A 658 -12.33 -7.63 14.55
N THR A 659 -11.51 -7.41 15.59
CA THR A 659 -11.13 -8.45 16.56
C THR A 659 -12.29 -8.74 17.50
N ARG A 660 -12.91 -7.67 18.05
CA ARG A 660 -14.05 -7.78 18.96
C ARG A 660 -15.25 -8.43 18.28
N GLU A 661 -15.49 -8.11 17.01
CA GLU A 661 -16.54 -8.73 16.21
C GLU A 661 -16.32 -10.23 16.04
N ALA A 662 -15.11 -10.64 15.64
CA ALA A 662 -14.76 -12.05 15.50
C ALA A 662 -14.89 -12.82 16.84
N ALA A 663 -14.44 -12.22 17.95
CA ALA A 663 -14.58 -12.81 19.29
C ALA A 663 -16.06 -12.95 19.70
N ARG A 664 -16.88 -11.90 19.52
CA ARG A 664 -18.33 -11.99 19.79
C ARG A 664 -19.03 -13.01 18.92
N ALA A 665 -18.64 -13.13 17.66
CA ALA A 665 -19.18 -14.14 16.75
C ALA A 665 -18.79 -15.55 17.20
N LEU A 666 -17.56 -15.74 17.68
CA LEU A 666 -17.12 -17.01 18.26
C LEU A 666 -17.94 -17.38 19.50
N ASP A 667 -18.12 -16.45 20.43
CA ASP A 667 -18.89 -16.67 21.67
C ASP A 667 -20.32 -17.15 21.35
N ARG A 668 -20.98 -16.54 20.35
CA ARG A 668 -22.32 -16.92 19.90
C ARG A 668 -22.43 -18.33 19.30
N VAL A 669 -21.34 -18.91 18.83
CA VAL A 669 -21.34 -20.26 18.23
C VAL A 669 -20.78 -21.33 19.18
N THR A 670 -20.15 -20.92 20.27
CA THR A 670 -19.62 -21.82 21.32
C THR A 670 -20.50 -21.90 22.55
N GLY A 671 -21.24 -20.84 22.87
CA GLY A 671 -22.32 -20.86 23.86
C GLY A 671 -23.59 -21.46 23.26
#